data_AF-E8X7T2-F1
#
_entry.id   AF-E8X7T2-F1
#
_cell.length_a   1.000
_cell.length_b   1.000
_cell.length_c   1.000
_cell.angle_alpha   90.00
_cell.angle_beta   90.00
_cell.angle_gamma   90.00
#
_symmetry.space_group_name_H-M   'P 1'
#
loop_
_entity.id
_entity.type
_entity.pdbx_description
1 polymer ?
#
loop_
_entity_poly.entity_id
_entity_poly.type
_entity_poly.pdbx_seq_one_letter_code
_entity_poly.pdbx_strand_id
1 'polypeptide(L)'
;MNCSATASFALVVVGAGPAGIAPLLAASKEEKLGDLLKAGVIIIDDSDRIGAGTIGSYAIRSDSTALAILDIIMRPHDDAFTALRDNPIVLEVAAYGNDAVPLSLAGEFLHLLGTTVLDLVAASPRGRILRNTHALFVRQISPHEWDTHVFDRDRGIAEVLRSSSVVLATGAHQPEARLFLEAVAGQPLLPRYKGRVLQSGYALTSVGLSDIAARLEDREQARIVIVGGSTSAGAVAHAMLNRLPSSSQFGPESITILHRRPLHIFYSSVAEAEADGYTEFGPLDVCPLSGRVYRLGGFRLDSRELIMSVRGIGGRPPEPRVRLQLISPEKSFQCQKLLDEADVIIAAMGYLPRALPIFDEKNQPIALMLERNGSNRLVDAYCRVLDQHGAAISGLFAIGLAAGHPPDRELGGEATFEGQINSLWLWQHALGNRIVSQVLDRSRTLLVPQSKAPLPTLVTQVQAKPQVRHIQEDLVQVPFLESPRLQIERRSHSRHILPPDAPLPLIRPNPPKLSHNGAALAAIEDSGIYSNYGPVNSRFELALIDKLFIRGSCLTVCNATIGLMLAIREVIEERQSPKRRFALMPSFTFAATAHAAVWNGLIPLLCDIDPETWLPSHQAEELLLKQYKDQIAVIIPYATFGNNLDLARYERIAKEQGIPIVIDAAASLGSLDERGLAFGTDFPWPVVFSMHATKIFSMGEGGVIYCSNAKRIDRLRSMGSFGFESPRVSTLPGLNSKLSEVSALTALLQLDQFDTVLERRKVLTRKYMQKLPGWQRQKLNGIPALSFESVLLPAPLVSFRASIIETLKEKGIGAGTYFSPHIAEHPYFIDRTVSGCLDVTADISSRILTLPMFDNMLERDIVFVCASLWNVLRTLQPNQETILDARDNPRRSLPSAKVG
;
A
#
# COMPACT_ATOMS: atom_id res chain seq x y z
N MET A 1 28.53 13.24 0.19
CA MET A 1 28.89 12.32 -0.91
C MET A 1 28.50 12.98 -2.22
N ASN A 2 29.45 13.17 -3.13
CA ASN A 2 29.19 13.74 -4.45
C ASN A 2 28.28 12.78 -5.22
N CYS A 3 27.03 13.20 -5.52
CA CYS A 3 26.20 12.52 -6.51
C CYS A 3 26.90 12.62 -7.86
N SER A 4 27.41 11.50 -8.39
CA SER A 4 27.79 11.45 -9.80
C SER A 4 26.54 11.72 -10.63
N ALA A 5 26.64 12.60 -11.63
CA ALA A 5 25.55 12.87 -12.56
C ALA A 5 25.11 11.55 -13.22
N THR A 6 23.97 11.00 -12.80
CA THR A 6 23.33 9.86 -13.47
C THR A 6 22.92 10.33 -14.86
N ALA A 7 23.47 9.72 -15.91
CA ALA A 7 23.08 10.01 -17.28
C ALA A 7 21.56 9.83 -17.44
N SER A 8 20.87 10.86 -17.94
CA SER A 8 19.42 10.83 -18.16
C SER A 8 19.09 9.85 -19.31
N PHE A 9 18.21 8.87 -19.07
CA PHE A 9 17.76 7.90 -20.07
C PHE A 9 16.61 8.49 -20.92
N ALA A 10 16.42 8.05 -22.17
CA ALA A 10 15.27 8.52 -22.94
C ALA A 10 13.95 7.99 -22.36
N LEU A 11 13.91 6.71 -21.98
CA LEU A 11 12.68 6.02 -21.60
C LEU A 11 12.86 5.14 -20.36
N VAL A 12 11.92 5.24 -19.43
CA VAL A 12 11.67 4.23 -18.40
C VAL A 12 10.31 3.58 -18.67
N VAL A 13 10.26 2.26 -18.77
CA VAL A 13 9.01 1.48 -18.86
C VAL A 13 8.74 0.84 -17.50
N VAL A 14 7.59 1.14 -16.92
CA VAL A 14 7.13 0.59 -15.65
C VAL A 14 6.08 -0.49 -15.91
N GLY A 15 6.43 -1.73 -15.62
CA GLY A 15 5.66 -2.91 -15.98
C GLY A 15 6.10 -3.43 -17.35
N ALA A 16 6.43 -4.70 -17.41
CA ALA A 16 7.01 -5.38 -18.56
C ALA A 16 6.18 -6.61 -18.97
N GLY A 17 4.87 -6.59 -18.70
CA GLY A 17 3.91 -7.52 -19.32
C GLY A 17 3.72 -7.24 -20.82
N PRO A 18 2.66 -7.80 -21.46
CA PRO A 18 2.51 -7.76 -22.91
C PRO A 18 2.48 -6.33 -23.48
N ALA A 19 1.83 -5.41 -22.77
CA ALA A 19 1.76 -4.00 -23.14
C ALA A 19 3.07 -3.23 -22.86
N GLY A 20 3.85 -3.65 -21.85
CA GLY A 20 5.10 -2.99 -21.46
C GLY A 20 6.23 -3.24 -22.46
N ILE A 21 6.31 -4.45 -23.01
CA ILE A 21 7.28 -4.78 -24.07
C ILE A 21 6.82 -4.29 -25.46
N ALA A 22 5.54 -3.97 -25.63
CA ALA A 22 4.95 -3.63 -26.93
C ALA A 22 5.56 -2.41 -27.63
N PRO A 23 5.92 -1.29 -26.95
CA PRO A 23 6.61 -0.19 -27.59
C PRO A 23 7.94 -0.60 -28.23
N LEU A 24 8.70 -1.50 -27.62
CA LEU A 24 9.99 -1.96 -28.16
C LEU A 24 9.77 -2.90 -29.37
N LEU A 25 8.75 -3.75 -29.31
CA LEU A 25 8.34 -4.58 -30.46
C LEU A 25 7.87 -3.71 -31.64
N ALA A 26 7.09 -2.67 -31.38
CA ALA A 26 6.67 -1.69 -32.37
C ALA A 26 7.86 -0.92 -32.93
N ALA A 27 8.81 -0.50 -32.09
CA ALA A 27 10.05 0.13 -32.53
C ALA A 27 10.87 -0.79 -33.45
N SER A 28 10.89 -2.10 -33.20
CA SER A 28 11.54 -3.06 -34.08
C SER A 28 10.86 -3.12 -35.45
N LYS A 29 9.52 -3.10 -35.47
CA LYS A 29 8.74 -3.07 -36.73
C LYS A 29 9.02 -1.88 -37.61
N GLU A 30 9.28 -0.76 -36.98
CA GLU A 30 9.39 0.52 -37.65
C GLU A 30 10.87 0.91 -37.84
N GLU A 31 11.80 -0.03 -37.63
CA GLU A 31 13.25 0.17 -37.70
C GLU A 31 13.78 1.29 -36.77
N LYS A 32 13.04 1.60 -35.71
CA LYS A 32 13.35 2.64 -34.71
C LYS A 32 14.01 2.09 -33.44
N LEU A 33 14.07 0.76 -33.28
CA LEU A 33 14.57 0.15 -32.04
C LEU A 33 16.03 0.52 -31.76
N GLY A 34 16.88 0.53 -32.78
CA GLY A 34 18.29 0.91 -32.62
C GLY A 34 18.47 2.35 -32.11
N ASP A 35 17.68 3.29 -32.64
CA ASP A 35 17.70 4.68 -32.18
C ASP A 35 17.20 4.82 -30.75
N LEU A 36 16.12 4.09 -30.40
CA LEU A 36 15.57 4.08 -29.05
C LEU A 36 16.57 3.53 -28.03
N LEU A 37 17.23 2.42 -28.34
CA LEU A 37 18.24 1.80 -27.49
C LEU A 37 19.47 2.69 -27.30
N LYS A 38 19.91 3.42 -28.35
CA LYS A 38 20.97 4.42 -28.26
C LYS A 38 20.59 5.61 -27.38
N ALA A 39 19.32 6.03 -27.42
CA ALA A 39 18.80 7.10 -26.58
C ALA A 39 18.69 6.70 -25.09
N GLY A 40 18.60 5.39 -24.83
CA GLY A 40 18.70 4.78 -23.51
C GLY A 40 17.34 4.37 -22.94
N VAL A 41 17.24 3.11 -22.51
CA VAL A 41 15.98 2.48 -22.09
C VAL A 41 16.18 1.75 -20.77
N ILE A 42 15.27 1.96 -19.83
CA ILE A 42 15.16 1.15 -18.62
C ILE A 42 13.82 0.42 -18.62
N ILE A 43 13.84 -0.88 -18.33
CA ILE A 43 12.64 -1.69 -18.08
C ILE A 43 12.62 -2.09 -16.60
N ILE A 44 11.48 -1.85 -15.95
CA ILE A 44 11.23 -2.20 -14.55
C ILE A 44 10.03 -3.14 -14.51
N ASP A 45 10.15 -4.25 -13.78
CA ASP A 45 9.03 -5.14 -13.48
C ASP A 45 9.15 -5.72 -12.08
N ASP A 46 8.01 -5.96 -11.44
CA ASP A 46 7.95 -6.53 -10.10
C ASP A 46 8.05 -8.06 -10.10
N SER A 47 8.11 -8.68 -11.29
CA SER A 47 8.35 -10.10 -11.50
C SER A 47 9.66 -10.36 -12.25
N ASP A 48 10.12 -11.61 -12.20
CA ASP A 48 11.24 -12.10 -13.00
C ASP A 48 10.78 -12.64 -14.39
N ARG A 49 9.47 -12.82 -14.59
CA ARG A 49 8.90 -13.42 -15.81
C ARG A 49 8.32 -12.35 -16.74
N ILE A 50 9.20 -11.73 -17.51
CA ILE A 50 8.89 -10.62 -18.42
C ILE A 50 8.08 -11.07 -19.65
N GLY A 51 7.25 -10.19 -20.17
CA GLY A 51 6.54 -10.31 -21.45
C GLY A 51 5.14 -10.90 -21.32
N ALA A 52 4.95 -11.97 -20.54
CA ALA A 52 3.64 -12.63 -20.42
C ALA A 52 2.67 -11.90 -19.48
N GLY A 53 3.17 -11.24 -18.43
CA GLY A 53 2.33 -10.75 -17.34
C GLY A 53 1.49 -11.89 -16.75
N THR A 54 0.19 -11.65 -16.53
CA THR A 54 -0.74 -12.68 -16.01
C THR A 54 -1.53 -13.41 -17.08
N ILE A 55 -1.33 -13.13 -18.37
CA ILE A 55 -2.21 -13.63 -19.44
C ILE A 55 -2.24 -15.16 -19.51
N GLY A 56 -1.09 -15.81 -19.28
CA GLY A 56 -0.96 -17.27 -19.29
C GLY A 56 -1.64 -17.98 -18.12
N SER A 57 -2.09 -17.24 -17.09
CA SER A 57 -2.81 -17.82 -15.94
C SER A 57 -4.29 -18.09 -16.24
N TYR A 58 -4.83 -17.52 -17.33
CA TYR A 58 -6.21 -17.73 -17.71
C TYR A 58 -6.39 -19.05 -18.47
N ALA A 59 -7.38 -19.82 -18.03
CA ALA A 59 -7.78 -21.09 -18.58
C ALA A 59 -8.81 -20.92 -19.73
N ILE A 60 -8.52 -20.04 -20.68
CA ILE A 60 -9.33 -19.81 -21.90
C ILE A 60 -8.43 -19.65 -23.13
N ARG A 61 -9.04 -19.57 -24.31
CA ARG A 61 -8.35 -19.23 -25.56
C ARG A 61 -8.44 -17.72 -25.82
N SER A 62 -7.56 -17.21 -26.69
CA SER A 62 -7.47 -15.81 -27.09
C SER A 62 -8.69 -15.36 -27.88
N ASP A 63 -8.97 -14.05 -27.83
CA ASP A 63 -9.92 -13.38 -28.73
C ASP A 63 -9.27 -12.90 -30.04
N SER A 64 -8.00 -13.27 -30.24
CA SER A 64 -7.17 -12.99 -31.41
C SER A 64 -6.73 -14.30 -32.05
N THR A 65 -6.65 -14.34 -33.38
CA THR A 65 -6.18 -15.53 -34.10
C THR A 65 -4.69 -15.74 -33.90
N ALA A 66 -4.21 -16.97 -34.10
CA ALA A 66 -2.78 -17.25 -34.06
C ALA A 66 -1.99 -16.38 -35.05
N LEU A 67 -2.49 -16.19 -36.27
CA LEU A 67 -1.87 -15.29 -37.25
C LEU A 67 -1.76 -13.84 -36.74
N ALA A 68 -2.77 -13.33 -36.04
CA ALA A 68 -2.71 -11.97 -35.48
C ALA A 68 -1.68 -11.86 -34.34
N ILE A 69 -1.52 -12.91 -33.52
CA ILE A 69 -0.50 -12.97 -32.46
C ILE A 69 0.91 -13.03 -33.06
N LEU A 70 1.08 -13.78 -34.15
CA LEU A 70 2.38 -13.99 -34.81
C LEU A 70 2.79 -12.84 -35.74
N ASP A 71 1.88 -11.94 -36.15
CA ASP A 71 2.18 -10.83 -37.08
C ASP A 71 3.43 -10.03 -36.69
N ILE A 72 3.69 -9.91 -35.38
CA ILE A 72 4.83 -9.17 -34.87
C ILE A 72 6.18 -9.78 -35.29
N ILE A 73 6.25 -11.09 -35.60
CA ILE A 73 7.46 -11.80 -36.01
C ILE A 73 7.46 -12.27 -37.49
N MET A 74 6.36 -12.08 -38.22
CA MET A 74 6.17 -12.58 -39.60
C MET A 74 6.50 -11.52 -40.66
N ARG A 75 7.79 -11.15 -40.80
CA ARG A 75 8.27 -10.06 -41.68
C ARG A 75 9.47 -10.42 -42.58
N PRO A 76 9.67 -9.74 -43.72
CA PRO A 76 10.81 -10.05 -44.59
C PRO A 76 12.17 -9.60 -44.04
N HIS A 77 12.22 -8.75 -43.02
CA HIS A 77 13.48 -8.24 -42.45
C HIS A 77 14.08 -9.23 -41.45
N ASP A 78 15.37 -9.53 -41.61
CA ASP A 78 16.14 -10.32 -40.65
C ASP A 78 16.47 -9.47 -39.42
N ASP A 79 15.77 -9.73 -38.32
CA ASP A 79 16.03 -9.17 -37.00
C ASP A 79 15.96 -10.26 -35.92
N ALA A 80 16.25 -9.89 -34.67
CA ALA A 80 16.25 -10.82 -33.54
C ALA A 80 14.88 -11.51 -33.31
N PHE A 81 13.78 -10.92 -33.76
CA PHE A 81 12.44 -11.47 -33.62
C PHE A 81 12.06 -12.41 -34.78
N THR A 82 12.53 -12.11 -36.00
CA THR A 82 12.42 -13.01 -37.16
C THR A 82 13.11 -14.35 -36.91
N ALA A 83 14.23 -14.35 -36.18
CA ALA A 83 14.94 -15.57 -35.78
C ALA A 83 14.10 -16.52 -34.90
N LEU A 84 12.98 -16.05 -34.31
CA LEU A 84 12.10 -16.87 -33.48
C LEU A 84 11.15 -17.75 -34.30
N ARG A 85 11.07 -17.61 -35.63
CA ARG A 85 10.11 -18.34 -36.47
C ARG A 85 10.17 -19.85 -36.34
N ASP A 86 11.38 -20.37 -36.21
CA ASP A 86 11.63 -21.81 -36.09
C ASP A 86 11.57 -22.28 -34.63
N ASN A 87 11.26 -21.40 -33.68
CA ASN A 87 11.13 -21.76 -32.27
C ASN A 87 9.93 -22.70 -32.08
N PRO A 88 10.05 -23.79 -31.30
CA PRO A 88 8.96 -24.73 -31.08
C PRO A 88 7.65 -24.08 -30.60
N ILE A 89 7.72 -23.08 -29.71
CA ILE A 89 6.53 -22.36 -29.21
C ILE A 89 5.85 -21.60 -30.34
N VAL A 90 6.62 -20.98 -31.23
CA VAL A 90 6.10 -20.23 -32.39
C VAL A 90 5.43 -21.17 -33.38
N LEU A 91 6.04 -22.32 -33.67
CA LEU A 91 5.47 -23.35 -34.53
C LEU A 91 4.18 -23.94 -33.95
N GLU A 92 4.14 -24.13 -32.62
CA GLU A 92 2.95 -24.59 -31.91
C GLU A 92 1.80 -23.56 -31.98
N VAL A 93 2.10 -22.26 -31.79
CA VAL A 93 1.12 -21.20 -32.01
C VAL A 93 0.66 -21.20 -33.47
N ALA A 94 1.59 -21.29 -34.43
CA ALA A 94 1.29 -21.26 -35.86
C ALA A 94 0.35 -22.39 -36.30
N ALA A 95 0.42 -23.56 -35.65
CA ALA A 95 -0.44 -24.71 -35.93
C ALA A 95 -1.94 -24.41 -35.76
N TYR A 96 -2.32 -23.39 -34.98
CA TYR A 96 -3.71 -22.95 -34.82
C TYR A 96 -4.23 -22.10 -35.99
N GLY A 97 -3.36 -21.56 -36.85
CA GLY A 97 -3.76 -20.79 -38.03
C GLY A 97 -4.73 -19.63 -37.74
N ASN A 98 -5.95 -19.72 -38.29
CA ASN A 98 -7.00 -18.72 -38.09
C ASN A 98 -7.85 -18.93 -36.82
N ASP A 99 -7.52 -19.92 -36.00
CA ASP A 99 -8.26 -20.23 -34.78
C ASP A 99 -7.67 -19.52 -33.55
N ALA A 100 -8.39 -19.57 -32.43
CA ALA A 100 -7.98 -19.05 -31.14
C ALA A 100 -6.84 -19.89 -30.52
N VAL A 101 -5.92 -19.25 -29.83
CA VAL A 101 -4.77 -19.89 -29.19
C VAL A 101 -5.05 -19.99 -27.68
N PRO A 102 -4.79 -21.11 -27.00
CA PRO A 102 -4.83 -21.15 -25.54
C PRO A 102 -3.99 -20.02 -24.93
N LEU A 103 -4.54 -19.25 -23.99
CA LEU A 103 -3.82 -18.11 -23.41
C LEU A 103 -2.57 -18.54 -22.64
N SER A 104 -2.53 -19.78 -22.14
CA SER A 104 -1.31 -20.39 -21.60
C SER A 104 -0.18 -20.41 -22.64
N LEU A 105 -0.47 -20.87 -23.86
CA LEU A 105 0.50 -20.93 -24.96
C LEU A 105 0.83 -19.53 -25.51
N ALA A 106 -0.16 -18.64 -25.64
CA ALA A 106 0.09 -17.25 -26.00
C ALA A 106 0.96 -16.53 -24.94
N GLY A 107 0.81 -16.89 -23.67
CA GLY A 107 1.65 -16.43 -22.56
C GLY A 107 3.11 -16.89 -22.71
N GLU A 108 3.36 -18.16 -23.10
CA GLU A 108 4.72 -18.64 -23.38
C GLU A 108 5.34 -17.90 -24.57
N PHE A 109 4.58 -17.68 -25.65
CA PHE A 109 5.03 -16.89 -26.79
C PHE A 109 5.40 -15.44 -26.39
N LEU A 110 4.58 -14.80 -25.56
CA LEU A 110 4.85 -13.45 -25.06
C LEU A 110 6.05 -13.39 -24.12
N HIS A 111 6.28 -14.46 -23.34
CA HIS A 111 7.48 -14.59 -22.53
C HIS A 111 8.75 -14.72 -23.38
N LEU A 112 8.68 -15.50 -24.48
CA LEU A 112 9.75 -15.61 -25.46
C LEU A 112 10.08 -14.24 -26.07
N LEU A 113 9.07 -13.50 -26.54
CA LEU A 113 9.26 -12.13 -27.05
C LEU A 113 9.85 -11.20 -25.99
N GLY A 114 9.37 -11.29 -24.75
CA GLY A 114 9.87 -10.51 -23.62
C GLY A 114 11.36 -10.78 -23.38
N THR A 115 11.78 -12.03 -23.39
CA THR A 115 13.18 -12.43 -23.23
C THR A 115 14.05 -11.85 -24.34
N THR A 116 13.64 -11.95 -25.61
CA THR A 116 14.35 -11.33 -26.73
C THR A 116 14.46 -9.81 -26.59
N VAL A 117 13.39 -9.14 -26.14
CA VAL A 117 13.42 -7.70 -25.84
C VAL A 117 14.45 -7.38 -24.75
N LEU A 118 14.49 -8.16 -23.68
CA LEU A 118 15.47 -7.97 -22.61
C LEU A 118 16.90 -8.15 -23.11
N ASP A 119 17.18 -9.18 -23.91
CA ASP A 119 18.53 -9.41 -24.43
C ASP A 119 19.02 -8.22 -25.28
N LEU A 120 18.13 -7.65 -26.09
CA LEU A 120 18.42 -6.44 -26.89
C LEU A 120 18.66 -5.21 -26.01
N VAL A 121 17.88 -5.04 -24.95
CA VAL A 121 18.10 -3.94 -23.99
C VAL A 121 19.41 -4.15 -23.24
N ALA A 122 19.70 -5.35 -22.75
CA ALA A 122 20.92 -5.67 -22.02
C ALA A 122 22.19 -5.50 -22.87
N ALA A 123 22.10 -5.81 -24.17
CA ALA A 123 23.20 -5.61 -25.12
C ALA A 123 23.46 -4.13 -25.45
N SER A 124 22.51 -3.23 -25.18
CA SER A 124 22.71 -1.80 -25.38
C SER A 124 23.56 -1.20 -24.26
N PRO A 125 24.60 -0.40 -24.58
CA PRO A 125 25.41 0.31 -23.57
C PRO A 125 24.59 1.27 -22.67
N ARG A 126 23.40 1.65 -23.11
CA ARG A 126 22.47 2.53 -22.38
C ARG A 126 21.16 1.83 -22.04
N GLY A 127 21.15 0.50 -22.01
CA GLY A 127 20.03 -0.30 -21.56
C GLY A 127 20.17 -0.75 -20.11
N ARG A 128 19.06 -0.81 -19.39
CA ARG A 128 19.03 -1.36 -18.02
C ARG A 128 17.74 -2.13 -17.78
N ILE A 129 17.86 -3.23 -17.05
CA ILE A 129 16.73 -4.10 -16.72
C ILE A 129 16.72 -4.27 -15.21
N LEU A 130 15.58 -4.02 -14.59
CA LEU A 130 15.36 -4.14 -13.15
C LEU A 130 14.19 -5.09 -12.92
N ARG A 131 14.52 -6.33 -12.61
CA ARG A 131 13.57 -7.39 -12.25
C ARG A 131 13.34 -7.38 -10.74
N ASN A 132 12.26 -8.00 -10.27
CA ASN A 132 11.86 -8.01 -8.86
C ASN A 132 11.91 -6.60 -8.22
N THR A 133 11.67 -5.57 -9.02
CA THR A 133 11.87 -4.18 -8.66
C THR A 133 10.54 -3.46 -8.75
N HIS A 134 10.08 -2.95 -7.61
CA HIS A 134 8.78 -2.31 -7.53
C HIS A 134 8.93 -0.80 -7.75
N ALA A 135 8.25 -0.25 -8.75
CA ALA A 135 8.13 1.20 -8.89
C ALA A 135 7.17 1.75 -7.82
N LEU A 136 7.65 2.69 -7.01
CA LEU A 136 6.91 3.29 -5.91
C LEU A 136 6.06 4.48 -6.39
N PHE A 137 6.67 5.37 -7.18
CA PHE A 137 6.03 6.53 -7.78
C PHE A 137 6.93 7.13 -8.86
N VAL A 138 6.37 8.03 -9.67
CA VAL A 138 7.12 8.89 -10.60
C VAL A 138 6.94 10.34 -10.22
N ARG A 139 7.99 11.14 -10.36
CA ARG A 139 7.98 12.56 -10.04
C ARG A 139 8.55 13.36 -11.20
N GLN A 140 7.82 14.36 -11.63
CA GLN A 140 8.29 15.32 -12.62
C GLN A 140 9.39 16.18 -11.99
N ILE A 141 10.52 16.33 -12.66
CA ILE A 141 11.62 17.19 -12.23
C ILE A 141 11.67 18.47 -13.05
N SER A 142 11.28 18.38 -14.32
CA SER A 142 11.06 19.50 -15.22
C SER A 142 10.02 19.11 -16.28
N PRO A 143 9.59 20.01 -17.18
CA PRO A 143 8.73 19.63 -18.30
C PRO A 143 9.34 18.57 -19.21
N HIS A 144 10.66 18.33 -19.10
CA HIS A 144 11.43 17.42 -19.93
C HIS A 144 12.05 16.23 -19.19
N GLU A 145 11.95 16.16 -17.85
CA GLU A 145 12.61 15.11 -17.05
C GLU A 145 11.72 14.57 -15.92
N TRP A 146 11.91 13.28 -15.64
CA TRP A 146 11.20 12.50 -14.65
C TRP A 146 12.18 11.68 -13.79
N ASP A 147 11.89 11.60 -12.50
CA ASP A 147 12.48 10.64 -11.57
C ASP A 147 11.48 9.49 -11.37
N THR A 148 11.88 8.26 -11.66
CA THR A 148 11.15 7.05 -11.28
C THR A 148 11.78 6.48 -10.03
N HIS A 149 11.05 6.47 -8.92
CA HIS A 149 11.51 5.93 -7.65
C HIS A 149 11.16 4.45 -7.56
N VAL A 150 12.16 3.61 -7.34
CA VAL A 150 12.00 2.15 -7.31
C VAL A 150 12.57 1.56 -6.03
N PHE A 151 12.07 0.39 -5.68
CA PHE A 151 12.60 -0.45 -4.61
C PHE A 151 12.93 -1.83 -5.17
N ASP A 152 14.23 -2.14 -5.20
CA ASP A 152 14.72 -3.46 -5.58
C ASP A 152 14.54 -4.42 -4.40
N ARG A 153 13.71 -5.45 -4.58
CA ARG A 153 13.37 -6.38 -3.50
C ARG A 153 14.50 -7.36 -3.21
N ASP A 154 15.31 -7.72 -4.20
CA ASP A 154 16.39 -8.67 -4.05
C ASP A 154 17.57 -8.04 -3.30
N ARG A 155 17.87 -6.77 -3.62
CA ARG A 155 18.94 -5.99 -2.96
C ARG A 155 18.48 -5.27 -1.70
N GLY A 156 17.17 -5.06 -1.53
CA GLY A 156 16.60 -4.28 -0.42
C GLY A 156 16.96 -2.80 -0.49
N ILE A 157 17.20 -2.26 -1.68
CA ILE A 157 17.72 -0.91 -1.91
C ILE A 157 16.69 -0.08 -2.68
N ALA A 158 16.50 1.17 -2.26
CA ALA A 158 15.76 2.16 -3.03
C ALA A 158 16.69 2.86 -4.02
N GLU A 159 16.21 3.06 -5.25
CA GLU A 159 16.96 3.73 -6.32
C GLU A 159 16.07 4.75 -7.03
N VAL A 160 16.69 5.80 -7.59
CA VAL A 160 16.01 6.82 -8.40
C VAL A 160 16.56 6.76 -9.82
N LEU A 161 15.66 6.59 -10.79
CA LEU A 161 15.99 6.43 -12.21
C LEU A 161 15.52 7.67 -12.96
N ARG A 162 16.45 8.40 -13.56
CA ARG A 162 16.14 9.63 -14.29
C ARG A 162 15.93 9.38 -15.77
N SER A 163 14.81 9.86 -16.32
CA SER A 163 14.52 9.77 -17.75
C SER A 163 13.78 10.98 -18.31
N SER A 164 13.81 11.14 -19.64
CA SER A 164 13.01 12.15 -20.32
C SER A 164 11.52 11.80 -20.38
N SER A 165 11.24 10.50 -20.45
CA SER A 165 9.90 9.94 -20.64
C SER A 165 9.68 8.70 -19.78
N VAL A 166 8.42 8.48 -19.39
CA VAL A 166 7.99 7.29 -18.64
C VAL A 166 6.75 6.69 -19.31
N VAL A 167 6.73 5.35 -19.44
CA VAL A 167 5.56 4.58 -19.90
C VAL A 167 5.04 3.75 -18.74
N LEU A 168 3.76 3.94 -18.39
CA LEU A 168 3.04 3.16 -17.40
C LEU A 168 2.32 1.99 -18.09
N ALA A 169 2.83 0.79 -17.88
CA ALA A 169 2.28 -0.47 -18.38
C ALA A 169 2.07 -1.47 -17.22
N THR A 170 1.57 -0.95 -16.11
CA THR A 170 1.40 -1.60 -14.80
C THR A 170 0.26 -2.62 -14.71
N GLY A 171 -0.37 -2.95 -15.85
CA GLY A 171 -1.50 -3.89 -15.92
C GLY A 171 -2.81 -3.30 -15.38
N ALA A 172 -3.82 -4.16 -15.25
CA ALA A 172 -5.16 -3.78 -14.83
C ALA A 172 -5.69 -4.69 -13.72
N HIS A 173 -6.80 -4.29 -13.11
CA HIS A 173 -7.51 -5.06 -12.09
C HIS A 173 -9.02 -4.77 -12.15
N GLN A 174 -9.82 -5.65 -11.56
CA GLN A 174 -11.26 -5.42 -11.38
C GLN A 174 -11.47 -4.86 -9.97
N PRO A 175 -11.76 -3.55 -9.81
CA PRO A 175 -11.90 -2.94 -8.50
C PRO A 175 -13.12 -3.53 -7.79
N GLU A 176 -12.91 -4.13 -6.61
CA GLU A 176 -14.00 -4.70 -5.82
C GLU A 176 -15.05 -3.63 -5.45
N ALA A 177 -14.62 -2.38 -5.26
CA ALA A 177 -15.50 -1.23 -5.01
C ALA A 177 -16.62 -1.08 -6.07
N ARG A 178 -16.41 -1.47 -7.33
CA ARG A 178 -17.49 -1.44 -8.35
C ARG A 178 -18.65 -2.36 -7.99
N LEU A 179 -18.40 -3.47 -7.31
CA LEU A 179 -19.45 -4.40 -6.89
C LEU A 179 -20.37 -3.79 -5.83
N PHE A 180 -19.86 -2.85 -5.03
CA PHE A 180 -20.60 -2.12 -3.99
C PHE A 180 -21.25 -0.83 -4.50
N LEU A 181 -20.71 -0.23 -5.57
CA LEU A 181 -21.11 1.10 -6.04
C LEU A 181 -21.98 1.07 -7.30
N GLU A 182 -21.69 0.17 -8.26
CA GLU A 182 -22.40 0.15 -9.53
C GLU A 182 -23.66 -0.72 -9.46
N ALA A 183 -24.82 -0.10 -9.70
CA ALA A 183 -26.08 -0.81 -9.73
C ALA A 183 -26.21 -1.76 -10.94
N VAL A 184 -26.65 -2.98 -10.67
CA VAL A 184 -27.03 -4.01 -11.63
C VAL A 184 -28.51 -4.29 -11.42
N ALA A 185 -29.34 -3.98 -12.42
CA ALA A 185 -30.81 -4.05 -12.27
C ALA A 185 -31.39 -3.22 -11.11
N GLY A 186 -30.73 -2.11 -10.77
CA GLY A 186 -31.19 -1.15 -9.75
C GLY A 186 -30.52 -1.30 -8.38
N GLN A 187 -29.73 -2.35 -8.13
CA GLN A 187 -29.00 -2.54 -6.87
C GLN A 187 -27.55 -3.02 -7.11
N PRO A 188 -26.57 -2.65 -6.26
CA PRO A 188 -25.22 -3.19 -6.37
C PRO A 188 -25.19 -4.71 -6.09
N LEU A 189 -24.19 -5.42 -6.62
CA LEU A 189 -24.05 -6.86 -6.40
C LEU A 189 -23.63 -7.20 -4.98
N LEU A 190 -22.78 -6.37 -4.38
CA LEU A 190 -22.40 -6.46 -2.96
C LEU A 190 -23.01 -5.31 -2.16
N PRO A 191 -23.38 -5.54 -0.89
CA PRO A 191 -23.19 -6.79 -0.13
C PRO A 191 -24.26 -7.87 -0.40
N ARG A 192 -25.32 -7.56 -1.16
CA ARG A 192 -26.53 -8.42 -1.30
C ARG A 192 -26.24 -9.89 -1.64
N TYR A 193 -25.29 -10.13 -2.55
CA TYR A 193 -24.96 -11.47 -3.04
C TYR A 193 -23.63 -11.99 -2.52
N LYS A 194 -23.17 -11.52 -1.35
CA LYS A 194 -21.89 -12.00 -0.82
C LYS A 194 -21.88 -13.52 -0.68
N GLY A 195 -20.73 -14.10 -0.98
CA GLY A 195 -20.49 -15.54 -0.96
C GLY A 195 -20.91 -16.21 -2.26
N ARG A 196 -21.65 -15.53 -3.15
CA ARG A 196 -22.03 -16.01 -4.48
C ARG A 196 -21.34 -15.26 -5.63
N VAL A 197 -20.81 -14.06 -5.38
CA VAL A 197 -20.15 -13.24 -6.41
C VAL A 197 -18.68 -13.60 -6.58
N LEU A 198 -18.24 -13.84 -7.80
CA LEU A 198 -16.85 -13.94 -8.24
C LEU A 198 -16.59 -12.93 -9.34
N GLN A 199 -15.39 -12.34 -9.41
CA GLN A 199 -15.02 -11.48 -10.53
C GLN A 199 -14.56 -12.30 -11.74
N SER A 200 -14.82 -11.81 -12.96
CA SER A 200 -14.52 -12.58 -14.19
C SER A 200 -13.04 -12.93 -14.35
N GLY A 201 -12.11 -12.07 -13.93
CA GLY A 201 -10.68 -12.34 -13.97
C GLY A 201 -10.31 -13.57 -13.14
N TYR A 202 -10.83 -13.70 -11.92
CA TYR A 202 -10.62 -14.91 -11.11
C TYR A 202 -11.32 -16.12 -11.73
N ALA A 203 -12.59 -15.97 -12.13
CA ALA A 203 -13.40 -17.04 -12.72
C ALA A 203 -12.78 -17.66 -13.99
N LEU A 204 -11.99 -16.90 -14.73
CA LEU A 204 -11.30 -17.34 -15.95
C LEU A 204 -10.00 -18.13 -15.68
N THR A 205 -9.53 -18.23 -14.43
CA THR A 205 -8.36 -19.03 -14.08
C THR A 205 -8.74 -20.50 -13.83
N SER A 206 -7.76 -21.42 -13.89
CA SER A 206 -8.01 -22.83 -13.53
C SER A 206 -8.53 -23.00 -12.11
N VAL A 207 -8.03 -22.18 -11.17
CA VAL A 207 -8.47 -22.18 -9.77
C VAL A 207 -9.91 -21.67 -9.66
N GLY A 208 -10.25 -20.57 -10.33
CA GLY A 208 -11.60 -20.02 -10.32
C GLY A 208 -12.62 -20.95 -10.96
N LEU A 209 -12.29 -21.62 -12.08
CA LEU A 209 -13.15 -22.64 -12.66
C LEU A 209 -13.36 -23.82 -11.70
N SER A 210 -12.33 -24.24 -10.97
CA SER A 210 -12.45 -25.32 -9.98
C SER A 210 -13.32 -24.90 -8.79
N ASP A 211 -13.19 -23.66 -8.31
CA ASP A 211 -14.05 -23.08 -7.27
C ASP A 211 -15.53 -23.01 -7.73
N ILE A 212 -15.76 -22.59 -8.97
CA ILE A 212 -17.10 -22.63 -9.58
C ILE A 212 -17.63 -24.07 -9.63
N ALA A 213 -16.83 -25.05 -10.05
CA ALA A 213 -17.25 -26.45 -10.08
C ALA A 213 -17.69 -26.95 -8.70
N ALA A 214 -16.88 -26.67 -7.67
CA ALA A 214 -17.16 -27.07 -6.29
C ALA A 214 -18.44 -26.44 -5.74
N ARG A 215 -18.73 -25.18 -6.09
CA ARG A 215 -19.97 -24.49 -5.68
C ARG A 215 -21.23 -25.09 -6.30
N LEU A 216 -21.09 -25.81 -7.40
CA LEU A 216 -22.17 -26.39 -8.17
C LEU A 216 -22.31 -27.90 -7.97
N GLU A 217 -21.41 -28.55 -7.23
CA GLU A 217 -21.30 -30.02 -7.13
C GLU A 217 -22.59 -30.68 -6.59
N ASP A 218 -23.23 -30.06 -5.59
CA ASP A 218 -24.46 -30.58 -4.95
C ASP A 218 -25.76 -29.99 -5.53
N ARG A 219 -25.70 -29.32 -6.69
CA ARG A 219 -26.86 -28.62 -7.28
C ARG A 219 -27.53 -29.48 -8.35
N GLU A 220 -28.75 -29.95 -8.09
CA GLU A 220 -29.57 -30.67 -9.08
C GLU A 220 -29.86 -29.81 -10.33
N GLN A 221 -30.00 -28.50 -10.17
CA GLN A 221 -30.16 -27.55 -11.27
C GLN A 221 -29.37 -26.27 -11.00
N ALA A 222 -28.17 -26.18 -11.58
CA ALA A 222 -27.28 -25.03 -11.43
C ALA A 222 -27.86 -23.75 -12.05
N ARG A 223 -27.83 -22.65 -11.30
CA ARG A 223 -28.22 -21.31 -11.77
C ARG A 223 -27.06 -20.34 -11.66
N ILE A 224 -26.54 -19.91 -12.80
CA ILE A 224 -25.38 -19.04 -12.89
C ILE A 224 -25.79 -17.73 -13.56
N VAL A 225 -25.39 -16.60 -12.99
CA VAL A 225 -25.62 -15.29 -13.58
C VAL A 225 -24.30 -14.58 -13.86
N ILE A 226 -24.03 -14.26 -15.12
CA ILE A 226 -22.87 -13.47 -15.53
C ILE A 226 -23.32 -12.04 -15.80
N VAL A 227 -22.74 -11.07 -15.11
CA VAL A 227 -23.09 -9.65 -15.22
C VAL A 227 -22.06 -8.93 -16.07
N GLY A 228 -22.44 -8.59 -17.30
CA GLY A 228 -21.61 -7.86 -18.26
C GLY A 228 -21.84 -8.33 -19.69
N GLY A 229 -21.67 -7.43 -20.65
CA GLY A 229 -21.75 -7.71 -22.09
C GLY A 229 -20.40 -7.63 -22.80
N SER A 230 -19.30 -7.91 -22.10
CA SER A 230 -17.94 -7.83 -22.64
C SER A 230 -17.43 -9.20 -23.10
N THR A 231 -16.33 -9.24 -23.85
CA THR A 231 -15.63 -10.49 -24.23
C THR A 231 -15.35 -11.38 -23.02
N SER A 232 -15.02 -10.81 -21.86
CA SER A 232 -14.80 -11.59 -20.63
C SER A 232 -16.06 -12.31 -20.13
N ALA A 233 -17.25 -11.74 -20.33
CA ALA A 233 -18.50 -12.39 -19.96
C ALA A 233 -18.79 -13.60 -20.86
N GLY A 234 -18.62 -13.43 -22.18
CA GLY A 234 -18.74 -14.52 -23.14
C GLY A 234 -17.71 -15.63 -22.90
N ALA A 235 -16.47 -15.26 -22.61
CA ALA A 235 -15.39 -16.21 -22.33
C ALA A 235 -15.65 -17.04 -21.06
N VAL A 236 -16.20 -16.44 -20.00
CA VAL A 236 -16.60 -17.18 -18.80
C VAL A 236 -17.69 -18.19 -19.13
N ALA A 237 -18.76 -17.78 -19.83
CA ALA A 237 -19.84 -18.67 -20.22
C ALA A 237 -19.33 -19.85 -21.07
N HIS A 238 -18.50 -19.55 -22.08
CA HIS A 238 -17.87 -20.55 -22.93
C HIS A 238 -16.98 -21.51 -22.13
N ALA A 239 -16.17 -21.00 -21.20
CA ALA A 239 -15.33 -21.82 -20.34
C ALA A 239 -16.16 -22.73 -19.43
N MET A 240 -17.25 -22.23 -18.86
CA MET A 240 -18.15 -23.00 -18.00
C MET A 240 -18.78 -24.18 -18.77
N LEU A 241 -19.27 -23.94 -19.98
CA LEU A 241 -19.90 -24.98 -20.82
C LEU A 241 -18.92 -26.08 -21.24
N ASN A 242 -17.68 -25.72 -21.56
CA ASN A 242 -16.74 -26.62 -22.21
C ASN A 242 -15.69 -27.22 -21.27
N ARG A 243 -15.49 -26.64 -20.07
CA ARG A 243 -14.40 -27.06 -19.17
C ARG A 243 -14.85 -27.52 -17.79
N LEU A 244 -16.07 -27.18 -17.34
CA LEU A 244 -16.55 -27.69 -16.05
C LEU A 244 -17.01 -29.15 -16.20
N PRO A 245 -16.59 -30.07 -15.30
CA PRO A 245 -17.07 -31.45 -15.31
C PRO A 245 -18.61 -31.55 -15.20
N SER A 246 -19.22 -30.63 -14.44
CA SER A 246 -20.66 -30.53 -14.24
C SER A 246 -21.42 -29.91 -15.41
N SER A 247 -20.76 -29.48 -16.49
CA SER A 247 -21.45 -28.80 -17.61
C SER A 247 -22.44 -29.71 -18.36
N SER A 248 -22.25 -31.02 -18.26
CA SER A 248 -23.17 -32.04 -18.78
C SER A 248 -24.50 -32.10 -18.02
N GLN A 249 -24.54 -31.56 -16.80
CA GLN A 249 -25.72 -31.50 -15.93
C GLN A 249 -26.46 -30.17 -16.06
N PHE A 250 -25.92 -29.21 -16.83
CA PHE A 250 -26.59 -27.92 -17.04
C PHE A 250 -27.84 -28.10 -17.90
N GLY A 251 -29.00 -27.89 -17.29
CA GLY A 251 -30.28 -27.83 -17.98
C GLY A 251 -30.48 -26.53 -18.78
N PRO A 252 -31.65 -26.36 -19.43
CA PRO A 252 -31.99 -25.13 -20.13
C PRO A 252 -31.86 -23.90 -19.23
N GLU A 253 -31.32 -22.81 -19.79
CA GLU A 253 -31.12 -21.51 -19.14
C GLU A 253 -30.29 -21.52 -17.83
N SER A 254 -29.48 -22.56 -17.60
CA SER A 254 -28.60 -22.66 -16.43
C SER A 254 -27.61 -21.49 -16.31
N ILE A 255 -27.20 -20.89 -17.44
CA ILE A 255 -26.34 -19.70 -17.46
C ILE A 255 -27.13 -18.52 -18.03
N THR A 256 -27.26 -17.44 -17.26
CA THR A 256 -27.84 -16.19 -17.73
C THR A 256 -26.77 -15.11 -17.85
N ILE A 257 -26.64 -14.50 -19.03
CA ILE A 257 -25.80 -13.32 -19.24
C ILE A 257 -26.68 -12.07 -19.16
N LEU A 258 -26.49 -11.28 -18.09
CA LEU A 258 -27.11 -9.97 -17.92
C LEU A 258 -26.26 -8.88 -18.60
N HIS A 259 -26.82 -8.16 -19.55
CA HIS A 259 -26.11 -7.14 -20.33
C HIS A 259 -26.92 -5.85 -20.50
N ARG A 260 -26.25 -4.70 -20.68
CA ARG A 260 -26.92 -3.37 -20.79
C ARG A 260 -27.14 -2.89 -22.23
N ARG A 261 -26.47 -3.50 -23.20
CA ARG A 261 -26.50 -3.12 -24.64
C ARG A 261 -26.53 -4.39 -25.50
N PRO A 262 -27.00 -4.34 -26.75
CA PRO A 262 -26.92 -5.47 -27.68
C PRO A 262 -25.51 -6.07 -27.76
N LEU A 263 -25.43 -7.40 -27.89
CA LEU A 263 -24.17 -8.11 -28.04
C LEU A 263 -23.84 -8.23 -29.53
N HIS A 264 -22.90 -7.40 -29.98
CA HIS A 264 -22.53 -7.29 -31.39
C HIS A 264 -21.55 -8.39 -31.81
N ILE A 265 -21.67 -8.87 -33.05
CA ILE A 265 -20.83 -9.95 -33.59
C ILE A 265 -19.80 -9.36 -34.55
N PHE A 266 -18.53 -9.75 -34.37
CA PHE A 266 -17.49 -9.41 -35.33
C PHE A 266 -17.66 -10.21 -36.62
N TYR A 267 -17.49 -9.52 -37.76
CA TYR A 267 -17.37 -10.15 -39.08
C TYR A 267 -16.20 -9.57 -39.86
N SER A 268 -15.54 -10.41 -40.67
CA SER A 268 -14.41 -9.99 -41.50
C SER A 268 -14.85 -9.13 -42.68
N SER A 269 -16.12 -9.22 -43.08
CA SER A 269 -16.73 -8.38 -44.12
C SER A 269 -18.25 -8.28 -43.97
N VAL A 270 -18.86 -7.31 -44.64
CA VAL A 270 -20.32 -7.18 -44.80
C VAL A 270 -20.93 -8.43 -45.44
N ALA A 271 -20.30 -8.95 -46.50
CA ALA A 271 -20.78 -10.13 -47.22
C ALA A 271 -20.84 -11.38 -46.32
N GLU A 272 -19.89 -11.53 -45.41
CA GLU A 272 -19.88 -12.63 -44.43
C GLU A 272 -21.03 -12.51 -43.41
N ALA A 273 -21.32 -11.28 -42.95
CA ALA A 273 -22.44 -11.02 -42.06
C ALA A 273 -23.78 -11.35 -42.72
N GLU A 274 -23.96 -10.91 -43.97
CA GLU A 274 -25.15 -11.18 -44.77
C GLU A 274 -25.33 -12.68 -45.08
N ALA A 275 -24.23 -13.39 -45.37
CA ALA A 275 -24.25 -14.84 -45.58
C ALA A 275 -24.71 -15.61 -44.33
N ASP A 276 -24.36 -15.12 -43.14
CA ASP A 276 -24.83 -15.66 -41.86
C ASP A 276 -26.23 -15.13 -41.46
N GLY A 277 -26.88 -14.33 -42.32
CA GLY A 277 -28.19 -13.73 -42.06
C GLY A 277 -28.18 -12.68 -40.94
N TYR A 278 -27.01 -12.19 -40.54
CA TYR A 278 -26.87 -11.16 -39.52
C TYR A 278 -27.01 -9.77 -40.17
N THR A 279 -28.12 -9.09 -39.93
CA THR A 279 -28.44 -7.79 -40.56
C THR A 279 -28.51 -6.63 -39.55
N GLU A 280 -28.19 -6.90 -38.28
CA GLU A 280 -28.21 -5.91 -37.20
C GLU A 280 -26.93 -5.05 -37.18
N PHE A 281 -26.66 -4.35 -38.29
CA PHE A 281 -25.59 -3.35 -38.41
C PHE A 281 -25.91 -2.33 -39.52
N GLY A 282 -25.43 -1.09 -39.36
CA GLY A 282 -25.51 -0.04 -40.38
C GLY A 282 -24.14 0.37 -40.94
N PRO A 283 -24.08 1.33 -41.88
CA PRO A 283 -22.82 1.78 -42.46
C PRO A 283 -21.81 2.32 -41.45
N LEU A 284 -22.28 2.88 -40.33
CA LEU A 284 -21.43 3.39 -39.24
C LEU A 284 -20.83 2.28 -38.37
N ASP A 285 -21.36 1.07 -38.45
CA ASP A 285 -20.88 -0.13 -37.75
C ASP A 285 -19.79 -0.88 -38.54
N VAL A 286 -19.50 -0.42 -39.77
CA VAL A 286 -18.45 -0.95 -40.64
C VAL A 286 -17.21 -0.10 -40.49
N CYS A 287 -16.08 -0.75 -40.20
CA CYS A 287 -14.79 -0.09 -40.13
C CYS A 287 -14.41 0.45 -41.53
N PRO A 288 -14.23 1.78 -41.71
CA PRO A 288 -13.99 2.37 -43.02
C PRO A 288 -12.63 1.99 -43.61
N LEU A 289 -11.67 1.54 -42.78
CA LEU A 289 -10.34 1.14 -43.22
C LEU A 289 -10.25 -0.33 -43.64
N SER A 290 -11.05 -1.20 -43.02
CA SER A 290 -10.89 -2.66 -43.19
C SER A 290 -12.11 -3.36 -43.75
N GLY A 291 -13.25 -2.68 -43.86
CA GLY A 291 -14.53 -3.28 -44.28
C GLY A 291 -15.13 -4.27 -43.27
N ARG A 292 -14.49 -4.44 -42.10
CA ARG A 292 -14.92 -5.34 -41.03
C ARG A 292 -16.10 -4.74 -40.26
N VAL A 293 -17.08 -5.58 -39.91
CA VAL A 293 -18.25 -5.18 -39.12
C VAL A 293 -17.94 -5.36 -37.64
N TYR A 294 -18.27 -4.35 -36.81
CA TYR A 294 -17.99 -4.34 -35.36
C TYR A 294 -16.56 -4.73 -35.02
N ARG A 295 -15.58 -4.11 -35.69
CA ARG A 295 -14.15 -4.43 -35.58
C ARG A 295 -13.66 -4.34 -34.14
N LEU A 296 -14.09 -3.35 -33.38
CA LEU A 296 -13.62 -3.09 -32.01
C LEU A 296 -14.56 -3.64 -30.95
N GLY A 297 -15.88 -3.54 -31.16
CA GLY A 297 -16.91 -3.92 -30.18
C GLY A 297 -17.49 -5.32 -30.35
N GLY A 298 -17.19 -6.03 -31.44
CA GLY A 298 -17.77 -7.33 -31.75
C GLY A 298 -17.10 -8.49 -31.01
N PHE A 299 -17.90 -9.46 -30.55
CA PHE A 299 -17.40 -10.74 -30.05
C PHE A 299 -16.66 -11.51 -31.14
N ARG A 300 -15.57 -12.18 -30.77
CA ARG A 300 -14.67 -12.93 -31.66
C ARG A 300 -14.52 -14.38 -31.20
N LEU A 301 -14.16 -15.26 -32.15
CA LEU A 301 -13.75 -16.65 -31.92
C LEU A 301 -14.71 -17.41 -30.98
N ASP A 302 -14.20 -18.07 -29.93
CA ASP A 302 -15.02 -18.85 -28.98
C ASP A 302 -16.26 -18.10 -28.47
N SER A 303 -16.11 -16.83 -28.09
CA SER A 303 -17.24 -16.04 -27.60
C SER A 303 -18.21 -15.64 -28.71
N ARG A 304 -17.72 -15.44 -29.94
CA ARG A 304 -18.57 -15.22 -31.12
C ARG A 304 -19.45 -16.45 -31.37
N GLU A 305 -18.84 -17.63 -31.46
CA GLU A 305 -19.57 -18.86 -31.76
C GLU A 305 -20.61 -19.17 -30.69
N LEU A 306 -20.30 -18.91 -29.42
CA LEU A 306 -21.28 -19.03 -28.33
C LEU A 306 -22.46 -18.09 -28.54
N ILE A 307 -22.22 -16.78 -28.71
CA ILE A 307 -23.33 -15.81 -28.85
C ILE A 307 -24.15 -16.07 -30.12
N MET A 308 -23.52 -16.49 -31.21
CA MET A 308 -24.22 -16.88 -32.44
C MET A 308 -25.10 -18.11 -32.22
N SER A 309 -24.62 -19.14 -31.51
CA SER A 309 -25.37 -20.35 -31.17
C SER A 309 -26.56 -20.05 -30.27
N VAL A 310 -26.39 -19.19 -29.26
CA VAL A 310 -27.47 -18.74 -28.37
C VAL A 310 -28.54 -17.96 -29.11
N ARG A 311 -28.16 -17.22 -30.15
CA ARG A 311 -29.07 -16.40 -30.97
C ARG A 311 -29.59 -17.11 -32.23
N GLY A 312 -29.13 -18.33 -32.53
CA GLY A 312 -29.50 -19.06 -33.74
C GLY A 312 -29.07 -18.37 -35.04
N ILE A 313 -27.99 -17.59 -35.02
CA ILE A 313 -27.51 -16.85 -36.20
C ILE A 313 -26.80 -17.81 -37.16
N GLY A 314 -26.95 -17.62 -38.47
CA GLY A 314 -26.28 -18.37 -39.54
C GLY A 314 -26.30 -19.89 -39.39
N GLY A 315 -27.42 -20.45 -38.92
CA GLY A 315 -27.64 -21.90 -38.85
C GLY A 315 -26.87 -22.65 -37.78
N ARG A 316 -26.30 -21.95 -36.77
CA ARG A 316 -25.61 -22.61 -35.66
C ARG A 316 -26.61 -23.43 -34.82
N PRO A 317 -26.21 -24.60 -34.28
CA PRO A 317 -27.04 -25.34 -33.34
C PRO A 317 -27.45 -24.47 -32.15
N PRO A 318 -28.70 -24.54 -31.68
CA PRO A 318 -29.13 -23.75 -30.53
C PRO A 318 -28.36 -24.20 -29.27
N GLU A 319 -27.92 -23.23 -28.46
CA GLU A 319 -27.34 -23.49 -27.14
C GLU A 319 -28.38 -23.13 -26.05
N PRO A 320 -29.29 -24.06 -25.70
CA PRO A 320 -30.42 -23.77 -24.81
C PRO A 320 -30.00 -23.56 -23.35
N ARG A 321 -28.76 -23.92 -22.97
CA ARG A 321 -28.28 -23.78 -21.58
C ARG A 321 -27.95 -22.33 -21.24
N VAL A 322 -27.80 -21.46 -22.24
CA VAL A 322 -27.45 -20.05 -22.04
C VAL A 322 -28.59 -19.13 -22.46
N ARG A 323 -28.89 -18.16 -21.60
CA ARG A 323 -29.92 -17.14 -21.79
C ARG A 323 -29.29 -15.75 -21.83
N LEU A 324 -29.65 -14.94 -22.81
CA LEU A 324 -29.30 -13.51 -22.85
C LEU A 324 -30.45 -12.69 -22.25
N GLN A 325 -30.14 -11.81 -21.30
CA GLN A 325 -31.12 -10.99 -20.63
C GLN A 325 -30.64 -9.53 -20.58
N LEU A 326 -31.37 -8.67 -21.29
CA LEU A 326 -31.13 -7.22 -21.27
C LEU A 326 -31.55 -6.64 -19.91
N ILE A 327 -30.65 -5.84 -19.32
CA ILE A 327 -30.92 -4.99 -18.16
C ILE A 327 -31.53 -3.70 -18.69
N SER A 328 -32.82 -3.51 -18.43
CA SER A 328 -33.56 -2.28 -18.73
C SER A 328 -34.48 -1.93 -17.55
N PRO A 329 -34.97 -0.68 -17.44
CA PRO A 329 -35.93 -0.30 -16.39
C PRO A 329 -37.15 -1.23 -16.34
N GLU A 330 -37.69 -1.62 -17.50
CA GLU A 330 -38.86 -2.48 -17.60
C GLU A 330 -38.59 -3.93 -17.16
N LYS A 331 -37.34 -4.38 -17.29
CA LYS A 331 -36.90 -5.74 -16.95
C LYS A 331 -36.11 -5.82 -15.65
N SER A 332 -36.02 -4.73 -14.89
CA SER A 332 -35.18 -4.65 -13.69
C SER A 332 -35.63 -5.64 -12.61
N PHE A 333 -36.94 -5.79 -12.38
CA PHE A 333 -37.47 -6.79 -11.43
C PHE A 333 -37.11 -8.23 -11.85
N GLN A 334 -37.21 -8.54 -13.15
CA GLN A 334 -36.85 -9.86 -13.67
C GLN A 334 -35.35 -10.13 -13.51
N CYS A 335 -34.50 -9.15 -13.82
CA CYS A 335 -33.05 -9.27 -13.67
C CYS A 335 -32.65 -9.44 -12.20
N GLN A 336 -33.32 -8.73 -11.29
CA GLN A 336 -33.11 -8.87 -9.86
C GLN A 336 -33.48 -10.27 -9.37
N LYS A 337 -34.61 -10.81 -9.83
CA LYS A 337 -35.05 -12.18 -9.51
C LYS A 337 -34.01 -13.23 -9.95
N LEU A 338 -33.45 -13.08 -11.15
CA LEU A 338 -32.40 -14.00 -11.64
C LEU A 338 -31.15 -13.96 -10.77
N LEU A 339 -30.74 -12.77 -10.32
CA LEU A 339 -29.60 -12.62 -9.41
C LEU A 339 -29.90 -13.21 -8.02
N ASP A 340 -31.11 -13.00 -7.49
CA ASP A 340 -31.55 -13.57 -6.20
C ASP A 340 -31.54 -15.10 -6.22
N GLU A 341 -31.91 -15.70 -7.34
CA GLU A 341 -31.99 -17.15 -7.56
C GLU A 341 -30.67 -17.79 -8.01
N ALA A 342 -29.62 -17.00 -8.26
CA ALA A 342 -28.34 -17.54 -8.73
C ALA A 342 -27.59 -18.28 -7.62
N ASP A 343 -27.01 -19.43 -7.93
CA ASP A 343 -26.04 -20.12 -7.08
C ASP A 343 -24.66 -19.43 -7.15
N VAL A 344 -24.28 -18.99 -8.35
CA VAL A 344 -23.01 -18.29 -8.62
C VAL A 344 -23.28 -17.07 -9.50
N ILE A 345 -22.69 -15.93 -9.13
CA ILE A 345 -22.76 -14.69 -9.88
C ILE A 345 -21.35 -14.31 -10.33
N ILE A 346 -21.14 -14.14 -11.63
CA ILE A 346 -19.84 -13.68 -12.17
C ILE A 346 -19.94 -12.21 -12.58
N ALA A 347 -19.18 -11.35 -11.91
CA ALA A 347 -19.09 -9.94 -12.23
C ALA A 347 -18.04 -9.67 -13.33
N ALA A 348 -18.50 -9.43 -14.55
CA ALA A 348 -17.70 -9.02 -15.72
C ALA A 348 -17.87 -7.51 -15.99
N MET A 349 -17.72 -6.69 -14.95
CA MET A 349 -18.01 -5.24 -14.93
C MET A 349 -16.82 -4.35 -15.35
N GLY A 350 -15.93 -4.88 -16.19
CA GLY A 350 -14.77 -4.17 -16.73
C GLY A 350 -13.58 -4.05 -15.77
N TYR A 351 -12.47 -3.50 -16.29
CA TYR A 351 -11.19 -3.36 -15.61
C TYR A 351 -10.84 -1.88 -15.42
N LEU A 352 -9.96 -1.59 -14.46
CA LEU A 352 -9.27 -0.31 -14.27
C LEU A 352 -7.75 -0.52 -14.31
N PRO A 353 -6.98 0.45 -14.82
CA PRO A 353 -5.53 0.34 -14.83
C PRO A 353 -5.00 0.42 -13.40
N ARG A 354 -3.87 -0.24 -13.12
CA ARG A 354 -3.18 -0.11 -11.83
C ARG A 354 -2.40 1.20 -11.82
N ALA A 355 -2.94 2.24 -11.21
CA ALA A 355 -2.28 3.55 -11.22
C ALA A 355 -1.01 3.55 -10.34
N LEU A 356 0.08 4.07 -10.89
CA LEU A 356 1.29 4.44 -10.15
C LEU A 356 1.13 5.89 -9.68
N PRO A 357 1.44 6.24 -8.41
CA PRO A 357 1.39 7.63 -7.97
C PRO A 357 2.30 8.53 -8.80
N ILE A 358 1.79 9.69 -9.20
CA ILE A 358 2.49 10.67 -10.03
C ILE A 358 2.54 11.98 -9.27
N PHE A 359 3.73 12.59 -9.21
CA PHE A 359 3.97 13.86 -8.54
C PHE A 359 4.52 14.90 -9.52
N ASP A 360 4.17 16.17 -9.31
CA ASP A 360 4.71 17.29 -10.08
C ASP A 360 6.09 17.74 -9.57
N GLU A 361 6.64 18.79 -10.20
CA GLU A 361 7.93 19.42 -9.85
C GLU A 361 8.00 19.95 -8.41
N LYS A 362 6.84 20.20 -7.78
CA LYS A 362 6.72 20.68 -6.40
C LYS A 362 6.38 19.56 -5.42
N ASN A 363 6.50 18.31 -5.86
CA ASN A 363 6.18 17.12 -5.09
C ASN A 363 4.71 17.06 -4.64
N GLN A 364 3.80 17.67 -5.40
CA GLN A 364 2.36 17.56 -5.21
C GLN A 364 1.81 16.42 -6.06
N PRO A 365 0.86 15.61 -5.54
CA PRO A 365 0.21 14.58 -6.33
C PRO A 365 -0.52 15.19 -7.53
N ILE A 366 -0.34 14.61 -8.72
CA ILE A 366 -1.11 14.94 -9.91
C ILE A 366 -2.32 14.00 -9.95
N ALA A 367 -3.50 14.54 -9.63
CA ALA A 367 -4.76 13.80 -9.78
C ALA A 367 -5.01 13.51 -11.27
N LEU A 368 -5.34 12.25 -11.58
CA LEU A 368 -5.50 11.80 -12.96
C LEU A 368 -6.96 11.85 -13.43
N MET A 369 -7.17 11.85 -14.74
CA MET A 369 -8.50 11.87 -15.33
C MET A 369 -9.39 10.69 -14.87
N LEU A 370 -8.80 9.55 -14.51
CA LEU A 370 -9.49 8.38 -13.94
C LEU A 370 -10.14 8.65 -12.57
N GLU A 371 -9.62 9.60 -11.81
CA GLU A 371 -10.12 9.93 -10.46
C GLU A 371 -11.40 10.79 -10.51
N ARG A 372 -11.76 11.28 -11.70
CA ARG A 372 -13.01 12.00 -11.93
C ARG A 372 -14.18 11.02 -12.04
N ASN A 373 -15.21 11.22 -11.23
CA ASN A 373 -16.45 10.43 -11.25
C ASN A 373 -16.98 10.22 -12.69
N GLY A 374 -16.96 8.96 -13.15
CA GLY A 374 -17.50 8.53 -14.44
C GLY A 374 -16.51 8.50 -15.61
N SER A 375 -15.26 8.92 -15.44
CA SER A 375 -14.24 8.79 -16.47
C SER A 375 -13.57 7.42 -16.42
N ASN A 376 -13.57 6.72 -17.56
CA ASN A 376 -12.85 5.47 -17.74
C ASN A 376 -11.58 5.65 -18.60
N ARG A 377 -11.01 6.85 -18.69
CA ARG A 377 -9.86 7.12 -19.58
C ARG A 377 -8.66 7.65 -18.80
N LEU A 378 -7.51 7.01 -18.97
CA LEU A 378 -6.22 7.48 -18.46
C LEU A 378 -5.47 8.29 -19.51
N VAL A 379 -5.67 7.99 -20.79
CA VAL A 379 -4.90 8.56 -21.89
C VAL A 379 -5.75 9.20 -22.98
N ASP A 380 -5.14 10.08 -23.75
CA ASP A 380 -5.68 10.56 -25.03
C ASP A 380 -5.35 9.61 -26.20
N ALA A 381 -5.73 10.03 -27.41
CA ALA A 381 -5.45 9.32 -28.66
C ALA A 381 -3.95 9.18 -29.00
N TYR A 382 -3.06 9.84 -28.26
CA TYR A 382 -1.60 9.75 -28.42
C TYR A 382 -0.92 8.97 -27.29
N CYS A 383 -1.72 8.27 -26.46
CA CYS A 383 -1.27 7.50 -25.30
C CYS A 383 -0.66 8.34 -24.17
N ARG A 384 -0.86 9.67 -24.17
CA ARG A 384 -0.35 10.55 -23.12
C ARG A 384 -1.28 10.52 -21.93
N VAL A 385 -0.73 10.41 -20.72
CA VAL A 385 -1.52 10.40 -19.48
C VAL A 385 -2.20 11.75 -19.28
N LEU A 386 -3.46 11.72 -18.88
CA LEU A 386 -4.29 12.90 -18.67
C LEU A 386 -4.45 13.21 -17.18
N ASP A 387 -4.28 14.48 -16.81
CA ASP A 387 -4.64 14.98 -15.49
C ASP A 387 -6.16 15.05 -15.31
N GLN A 388 -6.62 15.37 -14.09
CA GLN A 388 -8.04 15.50 -13.76
C GLN A 388 -8.80 16.54 -14.61
N HIS A 389 -8.09 17.50 -15.23
CA HIS A 389 -8.64 18.53 -16.10
C HIS A 389 -8.68 18.10 -17.56
N GLY A 390 -8.14 16.92 -17.90
CA GLY A 390 -8.05 16.38 -19.25
C GLY A 390 -6.87 16.92 -20.04
N ALA A 391 -5.88 17.52 -19.39
CA ALA A 391 -4.64 17.97 -20.02
C ALA A 391 -3.59 16.85 -20.05
N ALA A 392 -2.89 16.72 -21.17
CA ALA A 392 -1.82 15.73 -21.33
C ALA A 392 -0.58 16.10 -20.52
N ILE A 393 -0.09 15.15 -19.72
CA ILE A 393 1.11 15.29 -18.90
C ILE A 393 2.34 15.02 -19.78
N SER A 394 3.24 16.01 -19.86
CA SER A 394 4.39 16.00 -20.75
C SER A 394 5.38 14.87 -20.45
N GLY A 395 5.65 14.00 -21.44
CA GLY A 395 6.60 12.89 -21.31
C GLY A 395 6.09 11.69 -20.51
N LEU A 396 4.82 11.68 -20.10
CA LEU A 396 4.21 10.57 -19.39
C LEU A 396 3.16 9.88 -20.28
N PHE A 397 3.35 8.58 -20.49
CA PHE A 397 2.53 7.75 -21.35
C PHE A 397 1.95 6.57 -20.59
N ALA A 398 0.84 6.00 -21.06
CA ALA A 398 0.34 4.73 -20.57
C ALA A 398 -0.21 3.85 -21.70
N ILE A 399 -0.07 2.54 -21.53
CA ILE A 399 -0.48 1.54 -22.51
C ILE A 399 -0.93 0.26 -21.81
N GLY A 400 -1.83 -0.49 -22.46
CA GLY A 400 -2.31 -1.77 -21.95
C GLY A 400 -3.78 -1.76 -21.57
N LEU A 401 -4.22 -2.86 -20.96
CA LEU A 401 -5.61 -3.08 -20.57
C LEU A 401 -6.09 -1.94 -19.65
N ALA A 402 -7.26 -1.39 -19.96
CA ALA A 402 -7.90 -0.33 -19.19
C ALA A 402 -7.15 1.02 -19.14
N ALA A 403 -6.05 1.22 -19.89
CA ALA A 403 -5.49 2.56 -20.12
C ALA A 403 -6.52 3.49 -20.78
N GLY A 404 -7.52 2.93 -21.46
CA GLY A 404 -8.69 3.67 -21.91
C GLY A 404 -8.46 4.48 -23.18
N HIS A 405 -7.66 3.94 -24.10
CA HIS A 405 -7.37 4.58 -25.38
C HIS A 405 -8.66 4.79 -26.17
N PRO A 406 -8.98 6.05 -26.55
CA PRO A 406 -10.19 6.36 -27.27
C PRO A 406 -10.12 5.83 -28.71
N PRO A 407 -11.26 5.54 -29.35
CA PRO A 407 -11.29 5.31 -30.78
C PRO A 407 -10.74 6.51 -31.54
N ASP A 408 -9.90 6.22 -32.53
CA ASP A 408 -9.26 7.19 -33.40
C ASP A 408 -9.43 6.73 -34.86
N ARG A 409 -9.73 7.68 -35.74
CA ARG A 409 -9.96 7.42 -37.17
C ARG A 409 -8.76 6.74 -37.83
N GLU A 410 -7.55 7.05 -37.40
CA GLU A 410 -6.31 6.47 -37.95
C GLU A 410 -6.10 5.00 -37.58
N LEU A 411 -6.52 4.57 -36.38
CA LEU A 411 -6.41 3.17 -35.94
C LEU A 411 -7.48 2.29 -36.63
N GLY A 412 -8.54 2.94 -37.08
CA GLY A 412 -9.72 2.35 -37.67
C GLY A 412 -10.59 1.62 -36.65
N GLY A 413 -11.87 1.61 -36.94
CA GLY A 413 -12.92 1.01 -36.14
C GLY A 413 -14.25 1.51 -36.64
N GLU A 414 -15.32 0.93 -36.13
CA GLU A 414 -16.67 1.43 -36.35
C GLU A 414 -16.90 2.77 -35.62
N ALA A 415 -17.64 3.68 -36.24
CA ALA A 415 -17.89 5.02 -35.70
C ALA A 415 -18.81 5.01 -34.48
N THR A 416 -19.60 3.94 -34.32
CA THR A 416 -20.52 3.71 -33.22
C THR A 416 -19.83 3.18 -31.95
N PHE A 417 -18.54 2.84 -32.01
CA PHE A 417 -17.80 2.36 -30.85
C PHE A 417 -17.52 3.48 -29.85
N GLU A 418 -18.09 3.38 -28.65
CA GLU A 418 -17.90 4.34 -27.54
C GLU A 418 -16.96 3.82 -26.44
N GLY A 419 -16.45 2.59 -26.60
CA GLY A 419 -15.66 1.87 -25.60
C GLY A 419 -14.19 2.27 -25.54
N GLN A 420 -13.40 1.42 -24.88
CA GLN A 420 -11.94 1.53 -24.83
C GLN A 420 -11.29 0.53 -25.77
N ILE A 421 -10.24 0.93 -26.48
CA ILE A 421 -9.44 0.02 -27.29
C ILE A 421 -8.51 -0.81 -26.38
N ASN A 422 -8.72 -2.13 -26.37
CA ASN A 422 -7.86 -3.09 -25.68
C ASN A 422 -7.44 -4.17 -26.68
N SER A 423 -6.30 -3.99 -27.35
CA SER A 423 -5.82 -4.91 -28.37
C SER A 423 -4.30 -5.04 -28.30
N LEU A 424 -3.83 -6.27 -28.07
CA LEU A 424 -2.42 -6.60 -28.08
C LEU A 424 -1.74 -6.20 -29.40
N TRP A 425 -2.41 -6.51 -30.51
CA TRP A 425 -1.93 -6.11 -31.84
C TRP A 425 -1.75 -4.58 -31.92
N LEU A 426 -2.75 -3.79 -31.54
CA LEU A 426 -2.61 -2.33 -31.58
C LEU A 426 -1.49 -1.81 -30.66
N TRP A 427 -1.27 -2.43 -29.51
CA TRP A 427 -0.14 -2.09 -28.63
C TRP A 427 1.21 -2.34 -29.31
N GLN A 428 1.38 -3.49 -29.95
CA GLN A 428 2.64 -3.88 -30.60
C GLN A 428 2.84 -3.23 -31.98
N HIS A 429 1.87 -2.46 -32.46
CA HIS A 429 1.91 -1.73 -33.72
C HIS A 429 1.68 -0.23 -33.50
N ALA A 430 0.50 0.26 -33.87
CA ALA A 430 0.24 1.69 -33.97
C ALA A 430 0.43 2.45 -32.65
N LEU A 431 -0.04 1.91 -31.52
CA LEU A 431 0.04 2.61 -30.22
C LEU A 431 1.47 2.62 -29.66
N GLY A 432 2.17 1.48 -29.76
CA GLY A 432 3.58 1.40 -29.40
C GLY A 432 4.44 2.35 -30.23
N ASN A 433 4.23 2.39 -31.55
CA ASN A 433 4.97 3.29 -32.45
C ASN A 433 4.69 4.77 -32.16
N ARG A 434 3.45 5.14 -31.80
CA ARG A 434 3.10 6.50 -31.37
C ARG A 434 3.88 6.93 -30.14
N ILE A 435 4.01 6.04 -29.14
CA ILE A 435 4.81 6.31 -27.94
C ILE A 435 6.29 6.48 -28.32
N VAL A 436 6.84 5.52 -29.06
CA VAL A 436 8.27 5.52 -29.45
C VAL A 436 8.65 6.79 -30.22
N SER A 437 7.81 7.20 -31.18
CA SER A 437 8.08 8.40 -31.98
C SER A 437 8.13 9.65 -31.11
N GLN A 438 7.17 9.82 -30.19
CA GLN A 438 7.15 10.94 -29.25
C GLN A 438 8.36 10.92 -28.29
N VAL A 439 8.77 9.74 -27.81
CA VAL A 439 9.96 9.57 -26.96
C VAL A 439 11.23 9.98 -27.71
N LEU A 440 11.38 9.54 -28.96
CA LEU A 440 12.55 9.87 -29.78
C LEU A 440 12.61 11.36 -30.10
N ASP A 441 11.49 11.99 -30.48
CA ASP A 441 11.44 13.43 -30.75
C ASP A 441 11.82 14.26 -29.52
N ARG A 442 11.33 13.84 -28.35
CA ARG A 442 11.68 14.47 -27.07
C ARG A 442 13.16 14.31 -26.72
N SER A 443 13.74 13.13 -26.96
CA SER A 443 15.16 12.88 -26.72
C SER A 443 16.08 13.71 -27.61
N ARG A 444 15.68 13.97 -28.87
CA ARG A 444 16.40 14.84 -29.81
C ARG A 444 16.38 16.31 -29.37
N THR A 445 15.25 16.77 -28.83
CA THR A 445 15.08 18.16 -28.37
C THR A 445 15.97 18.50 -27.17
N LEU A 446 16.31 17.52 -26.33
CA LEU A 446 17.19 17.65 -25.17
C LEU A 446 18.69 17.74 -25.53
N LEU A 447 19.08 17.40 -26.77
CA LEU A 447 20.46 17.47 -27.26
C LEU A 447 20.82 18.83 -27.89
N VAL A 448 19.86 19.76 -27.99
CA VAL A 448 20.07 21.12 -28.54
C VAL A 448 20.15 22.13 -27.39
N PRO A 449 21.25 22.90 -27.23
CA PRO A 449 21.35 23.90 -26.18
C PRO A 449 20.38 25.05 -26.46
N GLN A 450 19.30 25.17 -25.68
CA GLN A 450 18.33 26.24 -25.87
C GLN A 450 18.79 27.55 -25.21
N SER A 451 18.91 28.58 -26.05
CA SER A 451 19.08 29.98 -25.66
C SER A 451 17.80 30.53 -25.03
N LYS A 452 17.96 31.43 -24.06
CA LYS A 452 16.87 32.10 -23.33
C LYS A 452 15.98 32.94 -24.26
N ALA A 453 14.67 32.77 -24.16
CA ALA A 453 13.67 33.74 -24.62
C ALA A 453 12.53 33.88 -23.58
N PRO A 454 11.86 35.04 -23.52
CA PRO A 454 11.24 35.56 -22.30
C PRO A 454 9.77 35.17 -22.10
N LEU A 455 9.32 35.22 -20.84
CA LEU A 455 7.95 34.98 -20.37
C LEU A 455 6.93 35.97 -20.97
N PRO A 456 5.72 35.51 -21.36
CA PRO A 456 4.61 36.40 -21.67
C PRO A 456 3.73 36.69 -20.44
N THR A 457 3.20 37.90 -20.47
CA THR A 457 2.43 38.67 -19.50
C THR A 457 1.04 38.11 -19.20
N LEU A 458 0.63 38.20 -17.92
CA LEU A 458 -0.73 37.96 -17.42
C LEU A 458 -1.76 38.91 -18.05
N VAL A 459 -2.87 38.34 -18.54
CA VAL A 459 -4.10 39.08 -18.85
C VAL A 459 -5.20 38.60 -17.90
N THR A 460 -5.68 39.54 -17.09
CA THR A 460 -6.88 39.47 -16.24
C THR A 460 -8.18 39.45 -17.04
N GLN A 461 -9.20 38.72 -16.55
CA GLN A 461 -10.67 38.94 -16.60
C GLN A 461 -11.35 37.57 -16.30
N VAL A 462 -12.49 37.37 -15.63
CA VAL A 462 -13.61 38.18 -15.12
C VAL A 462 -14.33 37.37 -14.02
N GLN A 463 -14.96 38.10 -13.07
CA GLN A 463 -15.79 37.59 -11.99
C GLN A 463 -17.11 36.94 -12.46
N ALA A 464 -17.53 35.86 -11.80
CA ALA A 464 -18.95 35.50 -11.69
C ALA A 464 -19.23 34.84 -10.31
N LYS A 465 -20.11 35.45 -9.51
CA LYS A 465 -20.63 34.95 -8.23
C LYS A 465 -21.71 33.88 -8.47
N PRO A 466 -21.80 32.83 -7.64
CA PRO A 466 -23.05 32.09 -7.46
C PRO A 466 -23.74 32.44 -6.12
N GLN A 467 -25.06 32.64 -6.20
CA GLN A 467 -25.97 32.83 -5.07
C GLN A 467 -26.17 31.50 -4.31
N VAL A 468 -26.16 31.55 -2.98
CA VAL A 468 -26.45 30.43 -2.08
C VAL A 468 -27.96 30.38 -1.81
N ARG A 469 -28.60 29.22 -2.01
CA ARG A 469 -29.95 28.92 -1.49
C ARG A 469 -29.82 27.98 -0.28
N HIS A 470 -30.43 28.38 0.83
CA HIS A 470 -30.61 27.58 2.04
C HIS A 470 -31.64 26.46 1.81
N ILE A 471 -31.33 25.24 2.27
CA ILE A 471 -32.31 24.18 2.52
C ILE A 471 -31.96 23.55 3.87
N GLN A 472 -32.97 23.48 4.75
CA GLN A 472 -32.92 22.96 6.12
C GLN A 472 -32.72 21.44 6.17
N GLU A 473 -31.98 20.99 7.19
CA GLU A 473 -31.74 19.58 7.54
C GLU A 473 -32.90 19.04 8.40
N ASP A 474 -33.54 17.95 7.95
CA ASP A 474 -34.37 17.09 8.79
C ASP A 474 -33.59 15.82 9.15
N LEU A 475 -33.28 15.69 10.45
CA LEU A 475 -32.63 14.53 11.07
C LEU A 475 -33.65 13.38 11.21
N VAL A 476 -33.44 12.28 10.48
CA VAL A 476 -34.13 11.01 10.73
C VAL A 476 -33.25 10.12 11.60
N GLN A 477 -33.67 9.91 12.85
CA GLN A 477 -33.11 8.92 13.76
C GLN A 477 -33.38 7.50 13.22
N VAL A 478 -32.35 6.67 13.15
CA VAL A 478 -32.49 5.22 12.87
C VAL A 478 -32.22 4.44 14.17
N PRO A 479 -33.06 3.45 14.54
CA PRO A 479 -32.93 2.75 15.82
C PRO A 479 -31.77 1.75 15.80
N PHE A 480 -31.01 1.71 16.90
CA PHE A 480 -29.97 0.72 17.18
C PHE A 480 -30.61 -0.66 17.41
N LEU A 481 -30.33 -1.63 16.53
CA LEU A 481 -30.62 -3.05 16.77
C LEU A 481 -29.44 -3.69 17.49
N GLU A 482 -29.66 -4.12 18.73
CA GLU A 482 -28.75 -5.01 19.45
C GLU A 482 -28.50 -6.28 18.62
N SER A 483 -27.23 -6.63 18.41
CA SER A 483 -26.83 -7.84 17.68
C SER A 483 -25.79 -8.63 18.48
N PRO A 484 -25.77 -9.97 18.34
CA PRO A 484 -25.39 -10.91 19.39
C PRO A 484 -23.87 -11.03 19.57
N ARG A 485 -23.47 -11.32 20.81
CA ARG A 485 -22.08 -11.56 21.25
C ARG A 485 -21.32 -12.44 20.24
N LEU A 486 -20.31 -11.87 19.57
CA LEU A 486 -19.30 -12.61 18.81
C LEU A 486 -18.57 -13.58 19.76
N GLN A 487 -18.93 -14.86 19.71
CA GLN A 487 -18.12 -15.93 20.28
C GLN A 487 -16.90 -16.15 19.38
N ILE A 488 -15.77 -15.58 19.76
CA ILE A 488 -14.46 -15.89 19.19
C ILE A 488 -14.04 -17.24 19.78
N GLU A 489 -14.02 -18.31 18.97
CA GLU A 489 -13.47 -19.60 19.38
C GLU A 489 -12.01 -19.44 19.80
N ARG A 490 -11.70 -19.68 21.08
CA ARG A 490 -10.33 -19.71 21.61
C ARG A 490 -9.61 -20.96 21.10
N ARG A 491 -8.99 -20.88 19.92
CA ARG A 491 -8.00 -21.88 19.48
C ARG A 491 -6.63 -21.55 20.08
N SER A 492 -6.08 -22.49 20.84
CA SER A 492 -4.75 -22.40 21.43
C SER A 492 -3.70 -22.25 20.32
N HIS A 493 -3.10 -21.07 20.20
CA HIS A 493 -2.03 -20.82 19.25
C HIS A 493 -0.80 -21.64 19.65
N SER A 494 -0.47 -22.64 18.82
CA SER A 494 0.79 -23.39 18.90
C SER A 494 1.96 -22.41 18.86
N ARG A 495 2.75 -22.36 19.94
CA ARG A 495 3.92 -21.49 20.08
C ARG A 495 5.02 -21.97 19.13
N HIS A 496 5.29 -21.23 18.06
CA HIS A 496 6.48 -21.44 17.24
C HIS A 496 7.74 -21.06 18.03
N ILE A 497 8.38 -22.06 18.63
CA ILE A 497 9.68 -21.96 19.29
C ILE A 497 10.78 -21.81 18.23
N LEU A 498 11.73 -20.91 18.45
CA LEU A 498 12.87 -20.77 17.56
C LEU A 498 13.78 -22.01 17.59
N PRO A 499 14.32 -22.46 16.43
CA PRO A 499 15.42 -23.41 16.40
C PRO A 499 16.60 -22.92 17.27
N PRO A 500 17.36 -23.81 17.92
CA PRO A 500 18.49 -23.43 18.77
C PRO A 500 19.52 -22.50 18.11
N ASP A 501 19.72 -22.62 16.80
CA ASP A 501 20.73 -21.87 16.03
C ASP A 501 20.15 -20.70 15.22
N ALA A 502 18.87 -20.36 15.43
CA ALA A 502 18.26 -19.26 14.69
C ALA A 502 18.84 -17.89 15.12
N PRO A 503 19.02 -16.94 14.18
CA PRO A 503 19.46 -15.60 14.54
C PRO A 503 18.46 -14.92 15.48
N LEU A 504 19.01 -14.14 16.42
CA LEU A 504 18.31 -13.35 17.43
C LEU A 504 18.40 -11.87 17.06
N PRO A 505 17.59 -11.38 16.10
CA PRO A 505 17.61 -9.98 15.70
C PRO A 505 17.20 -9.08 16.87
N LEU A 506 17.63 -7.81 16.85
CA LEU A 506 17.26 -6.84 17.90
C LEU A 506 15.74 -6.75 18.07
N ILE A 507 15.01 -6.78 16.96
CA ILE A 507 13.55 -6.72 16.91
C ILE A 507 13.03 -7.80 15.97
N ARG A 508 12.01 -8.55 16.42
CA ARG A 508 11.26 -9.51 15.62
C ARG A 508 9.76 -9.35 15.87
N PRO A 509 9.04 -8.64 14.99
CA PRO A 509 7.59 -8.49 15.12
C PRO A 509 6.89 -9.84 15.10
N ASN A 510 5.84 -9.98 15.92
CA ASN A 510 4.97 -11.16 15.94
C ASN A 510 3.49 -10.76 16.05
N PRO A 511 2.97 -9.94 15.11
CA PRO A 511 1.56 -9.58 15.13
C PRO A 511 0.67 -10.80 14.87
N PRO A 512 -0.61 -10.75 15.27
CA PRO A 512 -1.59 -11.79 14.95
C PRO A 512 -1.66 -12.06 13.46
N LYS A 513 -1.86 -13.33 13.09
CA LYS A 513 -1.98 -13.74 11.68
C LYS A 513 -3.39 -13.43 11.18
N LEU A 514 -3.52 -12.35 10.42
CA LEU A 514 -4.77 -11.99 9.74
C LEU A 514 -5.27 -13.10 8.81
N SER A 515 -4.37 -13.87 8.18
CA SER A 515 -4.71 -15.03 7.36
C SER A 515 -5.49 -16.12 8.11
N HIS A 516 -5.40 -16.17 9.44
CA HIS A 516 -6.19 -17.09 10.28
C HIS A 516 -7.57 -16.52 10.66
N ASN A 517 -7.84 -15.26 10.33
CA ASN A 517 -9.06 -14.54 10.70
C ASN A 517 -9.87 -14.14 9.46
N GLY A 518 -9.89 -15.02 8.46
CA GLY A 518 -10.59 -14.80 7.18
C GLY A 518 -12.06 -14.44 7.35
N ALA A 519 -12.76 -15.02 8.32
CA ALA A 519 -14.17 -14.68 8.59
C ALA A 519 -14.36 -13.23 9.09
N ALA A 520 -13.45 -12.73 9.93
CA ALA A 520 -13.51 -11.35 10.44
C ALA A 520 -13.08 -10.34 9.37
N LEU A 521 -12.10 -10.68 8.53
CA LEU A 521 -11.74 -9.89 7.34
C LEU A 521 -12.91 -9.83 6.36
N ALA A 522 -13.52 -10.98 6.09
CA ALA A 522 -14.72 -11.05 5.28
C ALA A 522 -15.83 -10.19 5.90
N ALA A 523 -16.04 -10.18 7.22
CA ALA A 523 -17.04 -9.33 7.87
C ALA A 523 -16.79 -7.81 7.65
N ILE A 524 -15.52 -7.38 7.60
CA ILE A 524 -15.15 -6.01 7.24
C ILE A 524 -15.53 -5.74 5.78
N GLU A 525 -15.14 -6.61 4.86
CA GLU A 525 -15.47 -6.52 3.44
C GLU A 525 -17.01 -6.48 3.22
N ASP A 526 -17.72 -7.34 3.95
CA ASP A 526 -19.19 -7.43 4.01
C ASP A 526 -19.85 -6.11 4.35
N SER A 527 -19.31 -5.44 5.37
CA SER A 527 -19.86 -4.21 5.90
C SER A 527 -19.71 -3.05 4.91
N GLY A 528 -18.77 -3.15 3.96
CA GLY A 528 -18.38 -2.05 3.09
C GLY A 528 -17.68 -0.89 3.83
N ILE A 529 -17.41 -1.05 5.12
CA ILE A 529 -16.75 -0.07 5.98
C ILE A 529 -15.31 -0.53 6.18
N TYR A 530 -14.35 0.21 5.65
CA TYR A 530 -12.93 -0.15 5.66
C TYR A 530 -12.07 0.78 6.54
N SER A 531 -12.61 1.93 6.94
CA SER A 531 -11.93 2.94 7.77
C SER A 531 -12.96 3.93 8.32
N ASN A 532 -12.54 5.17 8.61
CA ASN A 532 -13.39 6.26 9.08
C ASN A 532 -14.11 5.93 10.39
N TYR A 533 -13.36 5.36 11.34
CA TYR A 533 -13.86 4.96 12.66
C TYR A 533 -15.02 3.97 12.56
N GLY A 534 -14.87 2.98 11.68
CA GLY A 534 -15.84 1.92 11.49
C GLY A 534 -16.08 1.05 12.74
N PRO A 535 -17.00 0.07 12.65
CA PRO A 535 -17.42 -0.73 13.78
C PRO A 535 -16.29 -1.54 14.44
N VAL A 536 -15.33 -2.06 13.68
CA VAL A 536 -14.20 -2.83 14.24
C VAL A 536 -13.25 -1.91 15.00
N ASN A 537 -12.95 -0.73 14.44
CA ASN A 537 -12.17 0.30 15.10
C ASN A 537 -12.82 0.79 16.39
N SER A 538 -14.11 1.12 16.33
CA SER A 538 -14.88 1.56 17.50
C SER A 538 -14.93 0.45 18.58
N ARG A 539 -15.08 -0.81 18.16
CA ARG A 539 -15.02 -1.96 19.07
C ARG A 539 -13.65 -2.11 19.71
N PHE A 540 -12.57 -1.92 18.97
CA PHE A 540 -11.21 -1.96 19.52
C PHE A 540 -10.99 -0.83 20.54
N GLU A 541 -11.41 0.40 20.23
CA GLU A 541 -11.33 1.53 21.16
C GLU A 541 -12.06 1.23 22.48
N LEU A 542 -13.30 0.73 22.42
CA LEU A 542 -14.06 0.32 23.60
C LEU A 542 -13.38 -0.82 24.37
N ALA A 543 -12.98 -1.88 23.68
CA ALA A 543 -12.34 -3.03 24.31
C ALA A 543 -10.99 -2.66 24.97
N LEU A 544 -10.25 -1.72 24.38
CA LEU A 544 -9.00 -1.22 24.95
C LEU A 544 -9.24 -0.44 26.24
N ILE A 545 -10.27 0.41 26.26
CA ILE A 545 -10.67 1.12 27.48
C ILE A 545 -11.09 0.12 28.54
N ASP A 546 -12.02 -0.79 28.24
CA ASP A 546 -12.54 -1.77 29.21
C ASP A 546 -11.43 -2.67 29.77
N LYS A 547 -10.52 -3.14 28.92
CA LYS A 547 -9.49 -4.11 29.30
C LYS A 547 -8.29 -3.49 30.01
N LEU A 548 -7.82 -2.32 29.57
CA LEU A 548 -6.58 -1.73 30.08
C LEU A 548 -6.84 -0.52 30.99
N PHE A 549 -7.62 0.46 30.54
CA PHE A 549 -7.72 1.76 31.23
C PHE A 549 -8.86 1.84 32.24
N ILE A 550 -9.86 0.96 32.13
CA ILE A 550 -11.08 0.83 32.96
C ILE A 550 -12.04 2.02 32.82
N ARG A 551 -11.56 3.21 32.44
CA ARG A 551 -12.32 4.44 32.25
C ARG A 551 -11.56 5.46 31.39
N GLY A 552 -12.26 6.49 30.94
CA GLY A 552 -11.76 7.51 30.03
C GLY A 552 -12.23 7.26 28.60
N SER A 553 -11.55 7.85 27.62
CA SER A 553 -11.82 7.64 26.20
C SER A 553 -10.51 7.60 25.43
N CYS A 554 -10.55 7.00 24.23
CA CYS A 554 -9.40 6.95 23.36
C CYS A 554 -9.76 7.13 21.88
N LEU A 555 -8.75 7.55 21.11
CA LEU A 555 -8.78 7.66 19.67
C LEU A 555 -7.66 6.83 19.06
N THR A 556 -8.00 5.95 18.16
CA THR A 556 -7.03 5.27 17.28
C THR A 556 -6.49 6.20 16.20
N VAL A 557 -5.21 6.04 15.90
CA VAL A 557 -4.52 6.76 14.84
C VAL A 557 -3.66 5.81 13.99
N CYS A 558 -3.38 6.19 12.74
CA CYS A 558 -2.59 5.39 11.80
C CYS A 558 -1.15 5.16 12.26
N ASN A 559 -0.58 6.04 13.09
CA ASN A 559 0.65 5.83 13.87
C ASN A 559 0.78 6.88 14.99
N ALA A 560 1.66 6.64 15.95
CA ALA A 560 1.87 7.53 17.10
C ALA A 560 2.47 8.91 16.74
N THR A 561 3.23 9.02 15.65
CA THR A 561 3.78 10.33 15.22
C THR A 561 2.64 11.28 14.84
N ILE A 562 1.67 10.80 14.04
CA ILE A 562 0.47 11.56 13.71
C ILE A 562 -0.39 11.81 14.97
N GLY A 563 -0.43 10.84 15.89
CA GLY A 563 -1.08 11.01 17.19
C GLY A 563 -0.50 12.18 18.01
N LEU A 564 0.83 12.26 18.10
CA LEU A 564 1.52 13.38 18.75
C LEU A 564 1.26 14.69 18.01
N MET A 565 1.31 14.70 16.68
CA MET A 565 1.03 15.90 15.88
C MET A 565 -0.39 16.45 16.16
N LEU A 566 -1.40 15.58 16.20
CA LEU A 566 -2.78 15.95 16.51
C LEU A 566 -2.95 16.40 17.96
N ALA A 567 -2.40 15.66 18.91
CA ALA A 567 -2.46 15.99 20.33
C ALA A 567 -1.82 17.35 20.62
N ILE A 568 -0.64 17.63 20.04
CA ILE A 568 0.02 18.92 20.15
C ILE A 568 -0.85 20.02 19.54
N ARG A 569 -1.34 19.83 18.30
CA ARG A 569 -2.20 20.83 17.64
C ARG A 569 -3.43 21.14 18.49
N GLU A 570 -4.10 20.11 19.01
CA GLU A 570 -5.34 20.24 19.75
C GLU A 570 -5.16 21.07 21.03
N VAL A 571 -4.10 20.81 21.80
CA VAL A 571 -3.89 21.50 23.08
C VAL A 571 -3.39 22.94 22.92
N ILE A 572 -2.75 23.27 21.78
CA ILE A 572 -2.24 24.63 21.52
C ILE A 572 -3.21 25.50 20.71
N GLU A 573 -4.22 24.91 20.07
CA GLU A 573 -5.09 25.61 19.11
C GLU A 573 -5.75 26.86 19.70
N GLU A 574 -6.30 26.74 20.90
CA GLU A 574 -6.98 27.85 21.60
C GLU A 574 -6.00 28.85 22.24
N ARG A 575 -4.69 28.57 22.17
CA ARG A 575 -3.63 29.32 22.87
C ARG A 575 -2.53 29.81 21.94
N GLN A 576 -2.75 29.74 20.63
CA GLN A 576 -1.80 30.18 19.62
C GLN A 576 -1.40 31.64 19.88
N SER A 577 -0.10 31.86 19.99
CA SER A 577 0.46 33.19 20.17
C SER A 577 1.86 33.20 19.55
N PRO A 578 2.25 34.25 18.81
CA PRO A 578 3.61 34.38 18.28
C PRO A 578 4.69 34.31 19.36
N LYS A 579 4.34 34.56 20.63
CA LYS A 579 5.24 34.44 21.78
C LYS A 579 5.49 32.98 22.19
N ARG A 580 4.50 32.10 22.04
CA ARG A 580 4.55 30.69 22.44
C ARG A 580 5.06 29.82 21.30
N ARG A 581 6.37 29.61 21.29
CA ARG A 581 7.09 28.93 20.20
C ARG A 581 7.82 27.66 20.62
N PHE A 582 7.88 27.34 21.92
CA PHE A 582 8.65 26.20 22.41
C PHE A 582 7.79 24.99 22.78
N ALA A 583 8.28 23.80 22.46
CA ALA A 583 7.80 22.53 22.99
C ALA A 583 8.86 21.97 23.95
N LEU A 584 8.62 22.02 25.27
CA LEU A 584 9.57 21.53 26.28
C LEU A 584 9.54 20.00 26.31
N MET A 585 10.66 19.33 26.07
CA MET A 585 10.73 17.87 25.96
C MET A 585 12.15 17.35 26.25
N PRO A 586 12.34 16.07 26.64
CA PRO A 586 13.69 15.53 26.83
C PRO A 586 14.43 15.39 25.50
N SER A 587 15.76 15.57 25.53
CA SER A 587 16.61 15.24 24.37
C SER A 587 16.76 13.72 24.18
N PHE A 588 16.61 12.93 25.25
CA PHE A 588 16.70 11.47 25.20
C PHE A 588 15.35 10.82 24.85
N THR A 589 14.95 10.92 23.59
CA THR A 589 13.72 10.31 23.05
C THR A 589 13.90 9.95 21.57
N PHE A 590 12.91 9.29 20.98
CA PHE A 590 12.90 9.03 19.54
C PHE A 590 12.60 10.32 18.74
N ALA A 591 13.18 10.42 17.54
CA ALA A 591 13.05 11.60 16.68
C ALA A 591 11.60 12.04 16.38
N ALA A 592 10.63 11.11 16.45
CA ALA A 592 9.21 11.41 16.22
C ALA A 592 8.66 12.47 17.19
N THR A 593 9.10 12.49 18.45
CA THR A 593 8.61 13.48 19.44
C THR A 593 9.01 14.90 19.00
N ALA A 594 10.27 15.09 18.60
CA ALA A 594 10.78 16.39 18.14
C ALA A 594 10.22 16.77 16.77
N HIS A 595 10.06 15.82 15.86
CA HIS A 595 9.39 16.06 14.58
C HIS A 595 7.93 16.47 14.76
N ALA A 596 7.18 15.87 15.68
CA ALA A 596 5.78 16.23 15.92
C ALA A 596 5.62 17.68 16.42
N ALA A 597 6.59 18.17 17.22
CA ALA A 597 6.68 19.57 17.61
C ALA A 597 6.98 20.48 16.41
N VAL A 598 8.03 20.16 15.62
CA VAL A 598 8.43 20.94 14.44
C VAL A 598 7.32 21.01 13.39
N TRP A 599 6.62 19.90 13.14
CA TRP A 599 5.46 19.86 12.24
C TRP A 599 4.31 20.76 12.70
N ASN A 600 4.21 21.04 13.99
CA ASN A 600 3.25 21.99 14.54
C ASN A 600 3.75 23.44 14.54
N GLY A 601 4.93 23.71 13.98
CA GLY A 601 5.55 25.03 13.96
C GLY A 601 6.21 25.42 15.30
N LEU A 602 6.46 24.43 16.17
CA LEU A 602 7.14 24.65 17.45
C LEU A 602 8.63 24.32 17.34
N ILE A 603 9.43 24.99 18.15
CA ILE A 603 10.86 24.74 18.33
C ILE A 603 11.00 23.81 19.55
N PRO A 604 11.58 22.60 19.41
CA PRO A 604 11.88 21.76 20.57
C PRO A 604 12.83 22.49 21.54
N LEU A 605 12.39 22.61 22.78
CA LEU A 605 13.17 23.11 23.91
C LEU A 605 13.59 21.90 24.74
N LEU A 606 14.84 21.50 24.62
CA LEU A 606 15.36 20.24 25.10
C LEU A 606 15.81 20.34 26.57
N CYS A 607 15.27 19.46 27.42
CA CYS A 607 15.71 19.25 28.79
C CYS A 607 16.54 17.98 28.95
N ASP A 608 17.33 17.95 30.03
CA ASP A 608 18.10 16.77 30.41
C ASP A 608 17.22 15.70 31.08
N ILE A 609 17.79 14.53 31.32
CA ILE A 609 17.16 13.40 31.99
C ILE A 609 17.72 13.16 33.39
N ASP A 610 16.97 12.42 34.19
CA ASP A 610 17.42 11.89 35.47
C ASP A 610 18.39 10.69 35.25
N PRO A 611 19.56 10.65 35.90
CA PRO A 611 20.59 9.64 35.63
C PRO A 611 20.20 8.22 36.08
N GLU A 612 19.26 8.08 37.02
CA GLU A 612 18.80 6.77 37.48
C GLU A 612 17.63 6.26 36.62
N THR A 613 16.61 7.09 36.43
CA THR A 613 15.34 6.72 35.81
C THR A 613 15.28 7.00 34.31
N TRP A 614 16.20 7.81 33.77
CA TRP A 614 16.26 8.23 32.36
C TRP A 614 14.99 8.94 31.85
N LEU A 615 14.11 9.33 32.77
CA LEU A 615 12.95 10.17 32.52
C LEU A 615 13.39 11.65 32.47
N PRO A 616 12.58 12.57 31.93
CA PRO A 616 12.86 14.00 32.02
C PRO A 616 13.21 14.43 33.45
N SER A 617 14.33 15.14 33.63
CA SER A 617 14.76 15.60 34.95
C SER A 617 13.83 16.71 35.43
N HIS A 618 13.25 16.53 36.62
CA HIS A 618 12.38 17.54 37.23
C HIS A 618 13.10 18.88 37.39
N GLN A 619 14.36 18.85 37.81
CA GLN A 619 15.18 20.06 37.99
C GLN A 619 15.48 20.75 36.65
N ALA A 620 15.81 19.99 35.61
CA ALA A 620 16.10 20.56 34.29
C ALA A 620 14.84 21.20 33.68
N GLU A 621 13.69 20.55 33.80
CA GLU A 621 12.41 21.11 33.38
C GLU A 621 12.05 22.38 34.17
N GLU A 622 12.23 22.40 35.50
CA GLU A 622 11.94 23.57 36.34
C GLU A 622 12.80 24.79 35.96
N LEU A 623 14.09 24.59 35.65
CA LEU A 623 14.98 25.65 35.19
C LEU A 623 14.49 26.25 33.86
N LEU A 624 14.15 25.40 32.89
CA LEU A 624 13.66 25.84 31.59
C LEU A 624 12.26 26.45 31.67
N LEU A 625 11.40 25.94 32.54
CA LEU A 625 10.10 26.55 32.85
C LEU A 625 10.30 27.94 33.43
N LYS A 626 11.21 28.14 34.38
CA LYS A 626 11.50 29.47 34.94
C LYS A 626 12.04 30.45 33.89
N GLN A 627 12.89 29.97 32.98
CA GLN A 627 13.54 30.81 31.97
C GLN A 627 12.63 31.15 30.79
N TYR A 628 11.80 30.20 30.34
CA TYR A 628 11.05 30.29 29.08
C TYR A 628 9.53 30.23 29.26
N LYS A 629 8.98 30.28 30.49
CA LYS A 629 7.55 30.09 30.81
C LYS A 629 6.58 30.64 29.75
N ASP A 630 6.66 31.94 29.48
CA ASP A 630 5.69 32.63 28.60
C ASP A 630 5.89 32.31 27.10
N GLN A 631 6.97 31.62 26.76
CA GLN A 631 7.31 31.16 25.42
C GLN A 631 7.02 29.66 25.20
N ILE A 632 6.71 28.90 26.25
CA ILE A 632 6.39 27.47 26.15
C ILE A 632 4.93 27.31 25.73
N ALA A 633 4.71 26.65 24.60
CA ALA A 633 3.40 26.32 24.06
C ALA A 633 2.85 25.02 24.66
N VAL A 634 3.70 24.03 24.90
CA VAL A 634 3.34 22.69 25.38
C VAL A 634 4.55 22.02 26.04
N ILE A 635 4.31 21.12 26.99
CA ILE A 635 5.32 20.20 27.55
C ILE A 635 5.03 18.79 27.02
N ILE A 636 6.04 18.14 26.47
CA ILE A 636 5.96 16.82 25.85
C ILE A 636 6.96 15.86 26.51
N PRO A 637 6.67 15.39 27.73
CA PRO A 637 7.56 14.43 28.39
C PRO A 637 7.46 13.05 27.71
N TYR A 638 8.57 12.31 27.74
CA TYR A 638 8.63 10.95 27.22
C TYR A 638 8.71 9.93 28.36
N ALA A 639 7.82 8.94 28.35
CA ALA A 639 7.84 7.80 29.26
C ALA A 639 8.92 6.79 28.80
N THR A 640 10.18 7.10 29.12
CA THR A 640 11.37 6.45 28.55
C THR A 640 11.34 4.94 28.66
N PHE A 641 11.33 4.26 27.50
CA PHE A 641 11.28 2.80 27.35
C PHE A 641 10.12 2.10 28.05
N GLY A 642 9.03 2.82 28.34
CA GLY A 642 7.87 2.28 29.06
C GLY A 642 7.91 2.56 30.56
N ASN A 643 8.92 3.28 31.06
CA ASN A 643 9.00 3.67 32.47
C ASN A 643 7.99 4.77 32.80
N ASN A 644 7.35 4.68 33.97
CA ASN A 644 6.25 5.58 34.32
C ASN A 644 6.74 6.96 34.79
N LEU A 645 6.13 7.99 34.21
CA LEU A 645 6.25 9.39 34.63
C LEU A 645 5.39 9.68 35.88
N ASP A 646 5.79 10.69 36.66
CA ASP A 646 4.93 11.30 37.68
C ASP A 646 3.87 12.19 36.99
N LEU A 647 2.74 11.58 36.63
CA LEU A 647 1.63 12.28 35.97
C LEU A 647 0.99 13.33 36.89
N ALA A 648 1.01 13.15 38.21
CA ALA A 648 0.47 14.13 39.15
C ALA A 648 1.29 15.43 39.14
N ARG A 649 2.61 15.35 38.97
CA ARG A 649 3.45 16.54 38.76
C ARG A 649 3.08 17.29 37.48
N TYR A 650 2.91 16.60 36.36
CA TYR A 650 2.54 17.27 35.10
C TYR A 650 1.14 17.89 35.16
N GLU A 651 0.20 17.27 35.87
CA GLU A 651 -1.11 17.87 36.12
C GLU A 651 -1.01 19.16 36.97
N ARG A 652 -0.18 19.15 38.04
CA ARG A 652 0.10 20.35 38.82
C ARG A 652 0.70 21.47 37.96
N ILE A 653 1.70 21.16 37.14
CA ILE A 653 2.33 22.12 36.21
C ILE A 653 1.27 22.72 35.27
N ALA A 654 0.41 21.89 34.69
CA ALA A 654 -0.64 22.35 33.79
C ALA A 654 -1.61 23.33 34.47
N LYS A 655 -1.98 23.04 35.72
CA LYS A 655 -2.88 23.86 36.51
C LYS A 655 -2.24 25.17 36.98
N GLU A 656 -1.02 25.12 37.51
CA GLU A 656 -0.34 26.27 38.12
C GLU A 656 0.30 27.20 37.08
N GLN A 657 0.86 26.63 36.02
CA GLN A 657 1.57 27.40 34.99
C GLN A 657 0.70 27.71 33.78
N GLY A 658 -0.45 27.04 33.64
CA GLY A 658 -1.32 27.21 32.47
C GLY A 658 -0.67 26.72 31.18
N ILE A 659 0.22 25.72 31.25
CA ILE A 659 0.90 25.15 30.08
C ILE A 659 0.32 23.76 29.82
N PRO A 660 -0.20 23.46 28.62
CA PRO A 660 -0.77 22.15 28.32
C PRO A 660 0.31 21.06 28.26
N ILE A 661 -0.12 19.81 28.45
CA ILE A 661 0.75 18.63 28.46
C ILE A 661 0.31 17.68 27.34
N VAL A 662 1.26 17.02 26.68
CA VAL A 662 1.03 15.86 25.81
C VAL A 662 2.06 14.80 26.17
N ILE A 663 1.65 13.65 26.69
CA ILE A 663 2.60 12.60 27.05
C ILE A 663 2.95 11.78 25.82
N ASP A 664 4.25 11.70 25.49
CA ASP A 664 4.75 10.65 24.62
C ASP A 664 4.92 9.37 25.44
N ALA A 665 4.01 8.43 25.24
CA ALA A 665 3.99 7.12 25.88
C ALA A 665 4.16 6.02 24.83
N ALA A 666 4.89 6.29 23.73
CA ALA A 666 4.96 5.38 22.59
C ALA A 666 5.46 3.96 22.93
N ALA A 667 6.15 3.78 24.06
CA ALA A 667 6.66 2.49 24.52
C ALA A 667 5.93 1.95 25.77
N SER A 668 4.83 2.56 26.22
CA SER A 668 4.26 2.32 27.55
C SER A 668 2.90 1.62 27.55
N LEU A 669 2.32 1.27 26.39
CA LEU A 669 1.02 0.58 26.36
C LEU A 669 1.14 -0.77 27.08
N GLY A 670 0.28 -0.99 28.07
CA GLY A 670 0.32 -2.16 28.97
C GLY A 670 1.19 -2.01 30.22
N SER A 671 1.86 -0.88 30.41
CA SER A 671 2.57 -0.57 31.66
C SER A 671 1.56 -0.23 32.76
N LEU A 672 1.87 -0.61 34.00
CA LEU A 672 1.02 -0.32 35.16
C LEU A 672 1.72 0.68 36.08
N ASP A 673 0.98 1.67 36.58
CA ASP A 673 1.43 2.61 37.59
C ASP A 673 1.52 1.97 38.99
N GLU A 674 1.93 2.75 39.98
CA GLU A 674 2.06 2.32 41.38
C GLU A 674 0.72 1.91 42.02
N ARG A 675 -0.41 2.37 41.45
CA ARG A 675 -1.77 1.98 41.87
C ARG A 675 -2.21 0.67 41.22
N GLY A 676 -1.40 0.12 40.30
CA GLY A 676 -1.74 -1.05 39.50
C GLY A 676 -2.67 -0.74 38.33
N LEU A 677 -2.89 0.53 37.98
CA LEU A 677 -3.71 0.94 36.84
C LEU A 677 -2.85 1.12 35.58
N ALA A 678 -3.43 1.00 34.39
CA ALA A 678 -2.70 1.29 33.17
C ALA A 678 -2.12 2.71 33.17
N PHE A 679 -0.87 2.84 32.72
CA PHE A 679 -0.19 4.13 32.67
C PHE A 679 -1.01 5.13 31.85
N GLY A 680 -1.32 6.30 32.43
CA GLY A 680 -2.17 7.31 31.83
C GLY A 680 -3.60 7.34 32.36
N THR A 681 -4.11 6.28 33.00
CA THR A 681 -5.48 6.28 33.57
C THR A 681 -5.73 7.49 34.46
N ASP A 682 -6.86 8.16 34.23
CA ASP A 682 -7.31 9.42 34.85
C ASP A 682 -6.63 10.70 34.37
N PHE A 683 -5.57 10.63 33.56
CA PHE A 683 -4.86 11.83 33.14
C PHE A 683 -5.70 12.69 32.16
N PRO A 684 -5.92 13.98 32.45
CA PRO A 684 -6.87 14.84 31.71
C PRO A 684 -6.30 15.43 30.41
N TRP A 685 -5.09 15.03 30.03
CA TRP A 685 -4.38 15.46 28.84
C TRP A 685 -4.03 14.26 27.96
N PRO A 686 -3.76 14.47 26.65
CA PRO A 686 -3.45 13.38 25.73
C PRO A 686 -2.23 12.56 26.16
N VAL A 687 -2.39 11.23 26.17
CA VAL A 687 -1.31 10.25 26.32
C VAL A 687 -1.24 9.43 25.04
N VAL A 688 -0.12 9.53 24.30
CA VAL A 688 0.00 8.93 22.96
C VAL A 688 0.83 7.66 23.02
N PHE A 689 0.22 6.54 22.62
CA PHE A 689 0.83 5.22 22.54
C PHE A 689 1.08 4.81 21.09
N SER A 690 2.12 4.02 20.87
CA SER A 690 2.40 3.40 19.57
C SER A 690 2.03 1.93 19.59
N MET A 691 1.47 1.47 18.49
CA MET A 691 1.17 0.07 18.20
C MET A 691 2.00 -0.45 17.01
N HIS A 692 3.12 0.22 16.72
CA HIS A 692 4.04 -0.18 15.65
C HIS A 692 4.57 -1.61 15.86
N ALA A 693 4.95 -2.29 14.78
CA ALA A 693 5.42 -3.67 14.76
C ALA A 693 6.60 -3.95 15.72
N THR A 694 7.34 -2.93 16.12
CA THR A 694 8.48 -3.04 17.04
C THR A 694 8.12 -2.85 18.52
N LYS A 695 6.87 -2.48 18.82
CA LYS A 695 6.38 -2.28 20.20
C LYS A 695 5.89 -3.60 20.78
N ILE A 696 5.75 -3.64 22.10
CA ILE A 696 5.17 -4.80 22.80
C ILE A 696 3.74 -5.10 22.36
N PHE A 697 2.95 -4.07 22.08
CA PHE A 697 1.66 -4.20 21.38
C PHE A 697 1.90 -4.05 19.88
N SER A 698 2.33 -5.14 19.22
CA SER A 698 2.72 -5.14 17.80
C SER A 698 1.54 -5.48 16.89
N MET A 699 1.17 -4.58 15.97
CA MET A 699 0.14 -4.81 14.95
C MET A 699 0.48 -4.31 13.54
N GLY A 700 1.75 -3.98 13.27
CA GLY A 700 2.16 -3.35 12.01
C GLY A 700 2.35 -1.86 12.17
N GLU A 701 1.34 -1.06 11.82
CA GLU A 701 1.32 0.39 12.01
C GLU A 701 0.04 0.81 12.75
N GLY A 702 0.18 1.68 13.73
CA GLY A 702 -0.94 2.16 14.53
C GLY A 702 -0.49 2.95 15.77
N GLY A 703 -1.43 3.65 16.38
CA GLY A 703 -1.27 4.34 17.64
C GLY A 703 -2.61 4.63 18.30
N VAL A 704 -2.57 5.01 19.57
CA VAL A 704 -3.76 5.37 20.35
C VAL A 704 -3.47 6.63 21.15
N ILE A 705 -4.41 7.57 21.15
CA ILE A 705 -4.42 8.71 22.06
C ILE A 705 -5.44 8.40 23.15
N TYR A 706 -5.00 8.27 24.40
CA TYR A 706 -5.87 8.16 25.57
C TYR A 706 -6.03 9.52 26.24
N CYS A 707 -7.21 9.78 26.82
CA CYS A 707 -7.44 10.92 27.70
C CYS A 707 -8.64 10.63 28.61
N SER A 708 -8.58 11.04 29.88
CA SER A 708 -9.76 10.95 30.77
C SER A 708 -10.86 11.96 30.39
N ASN A 709 -10.51 13.03 29.67
CA ASN A 709 -11.47 13.99 29.14
C ASN A 709 -11.99 13.57 27.76
N ALA A 710 -13.19 12.99 27.73
CA ALA A 710 -13.83 12.51 26.50
C ALA A 710 -14.04 13.61 25.44
N LYS A 711 -14.34 14.86 25.85
CA LYS A 711 -14.52 15.97 24.89
C LYS A 711 -13.26 16.26 24.08
N ARG A 712 -12.08 16.04 24.69
CA ARG A 712 -10.79 16.18 24.01
C ARG A 712 -10.62 15.10 22.95
N ILE A 713 -11.03 13.88 23.25
CA ILE A 713 -11.02 12.76 22.29
C ILE A 713 -11.98 13.02 21.13
N ASP A 714 -13.17 13.56 21.38
CA ASP A 714 -14.13 13.92 20.32
C ASP A 714 -13.55 14.99 19.39
N ARG A 715 -12.94 16.03 19.96
CA ARG A 715 -12.25 17.07 19.18
C ARG A 715 -11.10 16.49 18.35
N LEU A 716 -10.26 15.65 18.96
CA LEU A 716 -9.17 14.95 18.25
C LEU A 716 -9.71 14.06 17.13
N ARG A 717 -10.87 13.41 17.31
CA ARG A 717 -11.50 12.55 16.30
C ARG A 717 -11.90 13.36 15.07
N SER A 718 -12.49 14.54 15.28
CA SER A 718 -12.81 15.49 14.21
C SER A 718 -11.53 15.96 13.50
N MET A 719 -10.51 16.39 14.25
CA MET A 719 -9.21 16.80 13.70
C MET A 719 -8.52 15.67 12.91
N GLY A 720 -8.59 14.43 13.40
CA GLY A 720 -8.05 13.24 12.71
C GLY A 720 -8.81 12.82 11.46
N SER A 721 -9.98 13.42 11.24
CA SER A 721 -10.76 13.30 10.01
C SER A 721 -11.02 14.66 9.36
N PHE A 722 -9.92 15.34 9.03
CA PHE A 722 -9.92 16.60 8.26
C PHE A 722 -10.59 17.79 8.96
N GLY A 723 -10.76 17.73 10.29
CA GLY A 723 -11.40 18.78 11.06
C GLY A 723 -12.90 18.87 10.84
N PHE A 724 -13.53 17.78 10.39
CA PHE A 724 -14.96 17.76 10.10
C PHE A 724 -15.80 17.66 11.38
N GLU A 725 -16.59 18.70 11.66
CA GLU A 725 -17.64 18.68 12.71
C GLU A 725 -19.06 18.53 12.12
N SER A 726 -19.21 18.69 10.80
CA SER A 726 -20.41 18.33 10.04
C SER A 726 -20.01 17.72 8.68
N PRO A 727 -20.93 17.10 7.91
CA PRO A 727 -20.58 16.35 6.69
C PRO A 727 -19.72 17.15 5.71
N ARG A 728 -18.41 16.87 5.73
CA ARG A 728 -17.38 17.47 4.88
C ARG A 728 -17.18 18.99 5.06
N VAL A 729 -17.58 19.55 6.20
CA VAL A 729 -17.27 20.95 6.55
C VAL A 729 -16.15 20.95 7.59
N SER A 730 -14.99 21.44 7.20
CA SER A 730 -13.83 21.57 8.10
C SER A 730 -13.97 22.85 8.92
N THR A 731 -14.04 22.72 10.24
CA THR A 731 -14.12 23.82 11.21
C THR A 731 -12.90 23.86 12.14
N LEU A 732 -12.09 22.80 12.13
CA LEU A 732 -10.86 22.66 12.91
C LEU A 732 -9.66 22.37 12.00
N PRO A 733 -8.42 22.65 12.44
CA PRO A 733 -7.25 22.11 11.76
C PRO A 733 -7.33 20.58 11.75
N GLY A 734 -7.08 19.96 10.59
CA GLY A 734 -7.23 18.53 10.43
C GLY A 734 -6.17 17.85 9.59
N LEU A 735 -6.01 16.56 9.85
CA LEU A 735 -5.17 15.63 9.11
C LEU A 735 -6.00 14.40 8.72
N ASN A 736 -5.39 13.48 7.96
CA ASN A 736 -5.90 12.12 7.86
C ASN A 736 -5.10 11.22 8.79
N SER A 737 -5.62 10.95 9.99
CA SER A 737 -4.97 10.09 10.97
C SER A 737 -5.68 8.76 11.19
N LYS A 738 -6.73 8.46 10.43
CA LYS A 738 -7.63 7.35 10.74
C LYS A 738 -6.93 6.01 10.64
N LEU A 739 -7.21 5.11 11.59
CA LEU A 739 -6.84 3.70 11.49
C LEU A 739 -7.84 2.98 10.56
N SER A 740 -7.38 2.01 9.76
CA SER A 740 -8.27 1.17 8.94
C SER A 740 -8.92 0.08 9.78
N GLU A 741 -10.06 -0.44 9.33
CA GLU A 741 -10.77 -1.54 9.99
C GLU A 741 -9.93 -2.83 10.03
N VAL A 742 -9.12 -3.07 9.01
CA VAL A 742 -8.19 -4.22 8.95
C VAL A 742 -7.07 -4.07 10.00
N SER A 743 -6.52 -2.87 10.15
CA SER A 743 -5.55 -2.57 11.20
C SER A 743 -6.22 -2.68 12.59
N ALA A 744 -7.43 -2.16 12.75
CA ALA A 744 -8.20 -2.30 13.99
C ALA A 744 -8.51 -3.76 14.34
N LEU A 745 -8.79 -4.62 13.35
CA LEU A 745 -8.96 -6.05 13.56
C LEU A 745 -7.67 -6.68 14.10
N THR A 746 -6.52 -6.33 13.51
CA THR A 746 -5.22 -6.80 14.01
C THR A 746 -4.99 -6.35 15.46
N ALA A 747 -5.35 -5.10 15.78
CA ALA A 747 -5.25 -4.56 17.12
C ALA A 747 -6.16 -5.31 18.11
N LEU A 748 -7.40 -5.61 17.72
CA LEU A 748 -8.35 -6.37 18.52
C LEU A 748 -7.85 -7.78 18.82
N LEU A 749 -7.32 -8.47 17.81
CA LEU A 749 -6.70 -9.79 17.97
C LEU A 749 -5.44 -9.74 18.85
N GLN A 750 -4.65 -8.68 18.74
CA GLN A 750 -3.47 -8.49 19.57
C GLN A 750 -3.86 -8.24 21.03
N LEU A 751 -4.93 -7.48 21.26
CA LEU A 751 -5.47 -7.20 22.59
C LEU A 751 -5.89 -8.47 23.33
N ASP A 752 -6.45 -9.46 22.61
CA ASP A 752 -6.86 -10.75 23.18
C ASP A 752 -5.68 -11.53 23.78
N GLN A 753 -4.50 -11.47 23.15
CA GLN A 753 -3.30 -12.18 23.60
C GLN A 753 -2.32 -11.33 24.42
N PHE A 754 -2.64 -10.04 24.64
CA PHE A 754 -1.68 -9.07 25.16
C PHE A 754 -1.16 -9.38 26.58
N ASP A 755 -2.00 -9.90 27.47
CA ASP A 755 -1.60 -10.29 28.83
C ASP A 755 -0.50 -11.37 28.81
N THR A 756 -0.60 -12.30 27.85
CA THR A 756 0.41 -13.36 27.68
C THR A 756 1.74 -12.79 27.19
N VAL A 757 1.69 -11.78 26.31
CA VAL A 757 2.89 -11.07 25.83
C VAL A 757 3.56 -10.32 26.98
N LEU A 758 2.78 -9.61 27.81
CA LEU A 758 3.27 -8.87 28.98
C LEU A 758 3.94 -9.81 29.99
N GLU A 759 3.29 -10.91 30.36
CA GLU A 759 3.88 -11.89 31.29
C GLU A 759 5.15 -12.52 30.72
N ARG A 760 5.20 -12.77 29.41
CA ARG A 760 6.41 -13.28 28.77
C ARG A 760 7.56 -12.29 28.88
N ARG A 761 7.31 -11.01 28.61
CA ARG A 761 8.32 -9.95 28.74
C ARG A 761 8.86 -9.85 30.16
N LYS A 762 7.99 -9.90 31.18
CA LYS A 762 8.41 -9.92 32.60
C LYS A 762 9.39 -11.06 32.90
N VAL A 763 9.14 -12.26 32.37
CA VAL A 763 10.05 -13.41 32.56
C VAL A 763 11.40 -13.18 31.89
N LEU A 764 11.41 -12.67 30.65
CA LEU A 764 12.64 -12.41 29.90
C LEU A 764 13.49 -11.30 30.54
N THR A 765 12.86 -10.20 30.97
CA THR A 765 13.54 -9.09 31.68
C THR A 765 14.19 -9.60 32.98
N ARG A 766 13.46 -10.37 33.81
CA ARG A 766 14.06 -10.98 35.01
C ARG A 766 15.27 -11.85 34.68
N LYS A 767 15.23 -12.57 33.54
CA LYS A 767 16.36 -13.39 33.11
C LYS A 767 17.58 -12.56 32.70
N TYR A 768 17.37 -11.45 31.97
CA TYR A 768 18.44 -10.51 31.68
C TYR A 768 19.07 -9.93 32.94
N MET A 769 18.25 -9.50 33.91
CA MET A 769 18.72 -8.99 35.20
C MET A 769 19.58 -10.03 35.94
N GLN A 770 19.18 -11.30 35.94
CA GLN A 770 19.96 -12.39 36.54
C GLN A 770 21.29 -12.67 35.82
N LYS A 771 21.34 -12.52 34.49
CA LYS A 771 22.50 -12.91 33.66
C LYS A 771 23.48 -11.78 33.37
N LEU A 772 23.07 -10.54 33.61
CA LEU A 772 23.90 -9.34 33.52
C LEU A 772 23.88 -8.61 34.89
N PRO A 773 24.35 -9.25 35.97
CA PRO A 773 24.47 -8.60 37.27
C PRO A 773 25.49 -7.45 37.18
N GLY A 774 25.27 -6.39 37.96
CA GLY A 774 26.17 -5.22 38.02
C GLY A 774 26.09 -4.26 36.82
N TRP A 775 25.39 -4.62 35.75
CA TRP A 775 25.13 -3.69 34.64
C TRP A 775 24.14 -2.61 35.07
N GLN A 776 24.51 -1.35 34.82
CA GLN A 776 23.64 -0.21 35.12
C GLN A 776 22.44 -0.21 34.17
N ARG A 777 21.26 -0.04 34.76
CA ARG A 777 19.95 -0.04 34.10
C ARG A 777 19.14 1.13 34.61
N GLN A 778 18.07 1.41 33.87
CA GLN A 778 17.02 2.31 34.31
C GLN A 778 16.43 1.82 35.65
N LYS A 779 16.28 2.73 36.61
CA LYS A 779 15.45 2.53 37.79
C LYS A 779 13.99 2.68 37.38
N LEU A 780 13.23 1.59 37.53
CA LEU A 780 11.87 1.47 37.03
C LEU A 780 10.86 1.93 38.08
N ASN A 781 9.91 2.76 37.64
CA ASN A 781 8.73 3.20 38.37
C ASN A 781 7.52 2.39 37.88
N GLY A 782 6.77 1.80 38.81
CA GLY A 782 5.65 0.91 38.48
C GLY A 782 6.11 -0.39 37.80
N ILE A 783 5.26 -0.93 36.92
CA ILE A 783 5.51 -2.18 36.19
C ILE A 783 5.53 -1.87 34.68
N PRO A 784 6.72 -1.65 34.08
CA PRO A 784 6.83 -1.23 32.69
C PRO A 784 6.67 -2.39 31.69
N ALA A 785 6.09 -2.07 30.54
CA ALA A 785 5.92 -2.97 29.41
C ALA A 785 7.12 -2.90 28.44
N LEU A 786 8.29 -3.40 28.87
CA LEU A 786 9.55 -3.24 28.14
C LEU A 786 9.54 -3.96 26.78
N SER A 787 9.92 -3.24 25.72
CA SER A 787 10.04 -3.79 24.35
C SER A 787 11.41 -4.42 24.09
N PHE A 788 12.46 -3.95 24.77
CA PHE A 788 13.85 -4.40 24.66
C PHE A 788 14.55 -4.25 26.02
N GLU A 789 15.71 -4.90 26.17
CA GLU A 789 16.56 -4.72 27.36
C GLU A 789 17.63 -3.68 27.05
N SER A 790 17.65 -2.58 27.80
CA SER A 790 18.65 -1.52 27.66
C SER A 790 19.56 -1.48 28.88
N VAL A 791 20.87 -1.52 28.63
CA VAL A 791 21.93 -1.44 29.66
C VAL A 791 22.96 -0.39 29.27
N LEU A 792 23.72 0.11 30.24
CA LEU A 792 24.83 1.02 29.96
C LEU A 792 26.15 0.26 29.95
N LEU A 793 26.94 0.46 28.90
CA LEU A 793 28.34 0.06 28.89
C LEU A 793 29.12 0.81 29.98
N PRO A 794 30.05 0.16 30.68
CA PRO A 794 31.07 0.85 31.47
C PRO A 794 31.80 1.91 30.63
N ALA A 795 32.12 3.06 31.23
CA ALA A 795 32.76 4.18 30.52
C ALA A 795 34.02 3.78 29.70
N PRO A 796 34.93 2.91 30.18
CA PRO A 796 36.09 2.46 29.39
C PRO A 796 35.76 1.68 28.12
N LEU A 797 34.52 1.17 28.00
CA LEU A 797 34.08 0.32 26.88
C LEU A 797 33.27 1.09 25.82
N VAL A 798 33.00 2.38 26.03
CA VAL A 798 32.19 3.21 25.13
C VAL A 798 32.78 3.26 23.72
N SER A 799 34.10 3.44 23.59
CA SER A 799 34.79 3.47 22.30
C SER A 799 34.71 2.15 21.53
N PHE A 800 34.45 1.04 22.23
CA PHE A 800 34.29 -0.28 21.64
C PHE A 800 32.84 -0.64 21.32
N ARG A 801 31.85 0.21 21.63
CA ARG A 801 30.42 -0.09 21.45
C ARG A 801 30.09 -0.57 20.04
N ALA A 802 30.64 0.09 19.02
CA ALA A 802 30.43 -0.29 17.62
C ALA A 802 30.99 -1.70 17.32
N SER A 803 32.22 -1.98 17.77
CA SER A 803 32.85 -3.30 17.64
C SER A 803 32.08 -4.38 18.40
N ILE A 804 31.58 -4.07 19.61
CA ILE A 804 30.75 -5.00 20.39
C ILE A 804 29.48 -5.37 19.61
N ILE A 805 28.80 -4.38 19.02
CA ILE A 805 27.59 -4.61 18.22
C ILE A 805 27.90 -5.48 17.00
N GLU A 806 29.00 -5.20 16.27
CA GLU A 806 29.36 -5.99 15.10
C GLU A 806 29.75 -7.43 15.47
N THR A 807 30.53 -7.65 16.54
CA THR A 807 30.88 -9.00 16.98
C THR A 807 29.66 -9.79 17.50
N LEU A 808 28.69 -9.12 18.12
CA LEU A 808 27.41 -9.77 18.46
C LEU A 808 26.64 -10.17 17.20
N LYS A 809 26.61 -9.30 16.19
CA LYS A 809 25.95 -9.54 14.91
C LYS A 809 26.58 -10.70 14.13
N GLU A 810 27.90 -10.84 14.13
CA GLU A 810 28.62 -12.00 13.58
C GLU A 810 28.18 -13.33 14.22
N LYS A 811 27.73 -13.28 15.48
CA LYS A 811 27.15 -14.42 16.22
C LYS A 811 25.65 -14.56 16.05
N GLY A 812 25.04 -13.81 15.12
CA GLY A 812 23.61 -13.78 14.88
C GLY A 812 22.80 -13.05 15.94
N ILE A 813 23.41 -12.23 16.79
CA ILE A 813 22.73 -11.45 17.85
C ILE A 813 22.66 -9.98 17.42
N GLY A 814 21.45 -9.48 17.18
CA GLY A 814 21.23 -8.06 16.91
C GLY A 814 21.32 -7.22 18.19
N ALA A 815 22.03 -6.11 18.13
CA ALA A 815 22.12 -5.12 19.20
C ALA A 815 21.99 -3.70 18.61
N GLY A 816 21.59 -2.72 19.43
CA GLY A 816 21.36 -1.34 19.00
C GLY A 816 21.67 -0.31 20.07
N THR A 817 21.32 0.94 19.79
CA THR A 817 21.66 2.10 20.64
C THR A 817 20.48 3.07 20.74
N TYR A 818 19.36 2.63 21.31
CA TYR A 818 18.20 3.52 21.52
C TYR A 818 18.43 4.38 22.78
N PHE A 819 18.65 5.71 22.74
CA PHE A 819 18.83 6.58 21.56
C PHE A 819 20.23 7.21 21.55
N SER A 820 21.00 6.88 20.52
CA SER A 820 22.30 7.44 20.21
C SER A 820 22.43 7.50 18.69
N PRO A 821 22.52 8.69 18.08
CA PRO A 821 22.52 10.01 18.72
C PRO A 821 21.20 10.36 19.45
N HIS A 822 21.26 11.25 20.43
CA HIS A 822 20.07 11.87 21.04
C HIS A 822 19.61 13.09 20.20
N ILE A 823 18.45 13.70 20.53
CA ILE A 823 17.82 14.72 19.66
C ILE A 823 18.77 15.84 19.24
N ALA A 824 19.47 16.50 20.18
CA ALA A 824 20.40 17.59 19.87
C ALA A 824 21.63 17.20 19.00
N GLU A 825 21.97 15.90 18.89
CA GLU A 825 23.11 15.43 18.08
C GLU A 825 22.71 15.10 16.64
N HIS A 826 21.41 14.99 16.34
CA HIS A 826 20.94 14.72 14.99
C HIS A 826 21.13 15.94 14.08
N PRO A 827 21.70 15.77 12.87
CA PRO A 827 22.01 16.90 11.96
C PRO A 827 20.82 17.81 11.63
N TYR A 828 19.60 17.27 11.57
CA TYR A 828 18.41 18.06 11.30
C TYR A 828 18.02 19.00 12.46
N PHE A 829 18.35 18.63 13.70
CA PHE A 829 17.89 19.32 14.92
C PHE A 829 18.91 20.29 15.51
N ILE A 830 20.18 20.23 15.10
CA ILE A 830 21.26 21.11 15.62
C ILE A 830 20.84 22.59 15.58
N ASP A 831 20.35 23.08 14.44
CA ASP A 831 19.93 24.48 14.27
C ASP A 831 18.41 24.69 14.45
N ARG A 832 17.68 23.69 14.97
CA ARG A 832 16.21 23.72 15.10
C ARG A 832 15.73 23.49 16.51
N THR A 833 16.64 23.45 17.47
CA THR A 833 16.33 23.22 18.87
C THR A 833 17.00 24.29 19.73
N VAL A 834 16.44 24.49 20.91
CA VAL A 834 17.08 25.21 22.00
C VAL A 834 17.25 24.21 23.11
N SER A 835 18.37 24.20 23.81
CA SER A 835 18.63 23.22 24.88
C SER A 835 19.08 23.89 26.18
N GLY A 836 18.78 23.22 27.30
CA GLY A 836 19.53 23.42 28.54
C GLY A 836 20.86 22.65 28.52
N CYS A 837 21.46 22.47 29.69
CA CYS A 837 22.52 21.47 29.89
C CYS A 837 21.95 20.06 29.60
N LEU A 838 22.70 19.23 28.88
CA LEU A 838 22.29 17.88 28.45
C LEU A 838 23.36 16.83 28.81
N ASP A 839 24.15 17.07 29.86
CA ASP A 839 25.33 16.27 30.20
C ASP A 839 24.95 14.83 30.54
N VAL A 840 23.83 14.63 31.26
CA VAL A 840 23.36 13.27 31.59
C VAL A 840 22.85 12.57 30.34
N THR A 841 22.10 13.27 29.50
CA THR A 841 21.62 12.75 28.22
C THR A 841 22.78 12.32 27.32
N ALA A 842 23.86 13.11 27.24
CA ALA A 842 25.05 12.78 26.46
C ALA A 842 25.78 11.55 27.03
N ASP A 843 25.97 11.46 28.36
CA ASP A 843 26.58 10.27 28.99
C ASP A 843 25.76 9.01 28.70
N ILE A 844 24.45 9.04 29.00
CA ILE A 844 23.56 7.89 28.81
C ILE A 844 23.48 7.49 27.32
N SER A 845 23.29 8.46 26.40
CA SER A 845 23.29 8.22 24.95
C SER A 845 24.58 7.54 24.49
N SER A 846 25.74 8.01 24.91
CA SER A 846 27.03 7.46 24.47
C SER A 846 27.26 6.03 24.97
N ARG A 847 26.67 5.65 26.11
CA ARG A 847 26.88 4.37 26.78
C ARG A 847 25.79 3.33 26.49
N ILE A 848 24.62 3.72 26.01
CA ILE A 848 23.47 2.83 25.87
C ILE A 848 23.76 1.69 24.89
N LEU A 849 23.41 0.47 25.32
CA LEU A 849 23.41 -0.75 24.51
C LEU A 849 22.05 -1.42 24.69
N THR A 850 21.36 -1.63 23.57
CA THR A 850 20.05 -2.29 23.53
C THR A 850 20.20 -3.72 23.02
N LEU A 851 19.71 -4.67 23.80
CA LEU A 851 19.77 -6.10 23.56
C LEU A 851 18.40 -6.66 23.12
N PRO A 852 18.37 -7.77 22.36
CA PRO A 852 17.15 -8.28 21.75
C PRO A 852 16.18 -8.80 22.81
N MET A 853 14.90 -8.45 22.66
CA MET A 853 13.80 -9.05 23.42
C MET A 853 12.54 -9.08 22.55
N PHE A 854 12.05 -10.28 22.23
CA PHE A 854 10.85 -10.45 21.40
C PHE A 854 10.06 -11.73 21.77
N ASP A 855 8.82 -11.85 21.29
CA ASP A 855 7.76 -12.70 21.89
C ASP A 855 8.10 -14.19 22.00
N ASN A 856 8.77 -14.72 20.99
CA ASN A 856 9.14 -16.13 20.91
C ASN A 856 10.57 -16.42 21.37
N MET A 857 11.28 -15.45 21.97
CA MET A 857 12.54 -15.74 22.65
C MET A 857 12.31 -16.65 23.84
N LEU A 858 13.21 -17.61 24.01
CA LEU A 858 13.32 -18.49 25.16
C LEU A 858 14.33 -17.96 26.17
N GLU A 859 14.25 -18.43 27.42
CA GLU A 859 15.25 -18.07 28.43
C GLU A 859 16.66 -18.49 28.03
N ARG A 860 16.80 -19.61 27.32
CA ARG A 860 18.09 -20.07 26.78
C ARG A 860 18.70 -19.06 25.79
N ASP A 861 17.86 -18.37 25.03
CA ASP A 861 18.29 -17.36 24.05
C ASP A 861 18.88 -16.16 24.80
N ILE A 862 18.25 -15.75 25.91
CA ILE A 862 18.79 -14.73 26.82
C ILE A 862 20.14 -15.16 27.40
N VAL A 863 20.26 -16.42 27.83
CA VAL A 863 21.54 -16.96 28.32
C VAL A 863 22.61 -16.88 27.25
N PHE A 864 22.28 -17.23 26.00
CA PHE A 864 23.22 -17.14 24.87
C PHE A 864 23.62 -15.70 24.57
N VAL A 865 22.68 -14.76 24.53
CA VAL A 865 22.96 -13.33 24.33
C VAL A 865 23.91 -12.80 25.40
N CYS A 866 23.59 -13.07 26.68
CA CYS A 866 24.40 -12.59 27.79
C CYS A 866 25.79 -13.24 27.80
N ALA A 867 25.89 -14.55 27.52
CA ALA A 867 27.17 -15.25 27.45
C ALA A 867 28.04 -14.72 26.30
N SER A 868 27.44 -14.48 25.14
CA SER A 868 28.11 -13.89 23.98
C SER A 868 28.61 -12.48 24.28
N LEU A 869 27.79 -11.63 24.91
CA LEU A 869 28.21 -10.29 25.35
C LEU A 869 29.41 -10.36 26.30
N TRP A 870 29.34 -11.19 27.36
CA TRP A 870 30.46 -11.38 28.27
C TRP A 870 31.74 -11.87 27.58
N ASN A 871 31.61 -12.76 26.60
CA ASN A 871 32.76 -13.26 25.84
C ASN A 871 33.39 -12.17 24.97
N VAL A 872 32.59 -11.34 24.31
CA VAL A 872 33.09 -10.19 23.53
C VAL A 872 33.84 -9.22 24.43
N LEU A 873 33.32 -8.94 25.63
CA LEU A 873 33.99 -8.04 26.57
C LEU A 873 35.33 -8.60 27.06
N ARG A 874 35.43 -9.91 27.32
CA ARG A 874 36.69 -10.56 27.70
C ARG A 874 37.76 -10.45 26.60
N THR A 875 37.36 -10.56 25.33
CA THR A 875 38.32 -10.46 24.22
C THR A 875 38.84 -9.05 23.99
N LEU A 876 38.05 -8.02 24.35
CA LEU A 876 38.42 -6.62 24.17
C LEU A 876 39.30 -6.06 25.31
N GLN A 877 39.38 -6.76 26.46
CA GLN A 877 40.25 -6.38 27.57
C GLN A 877 40.95 -7.62 28.19
N PRO A 878 42.10 -8.05 27.65
CA PRO A 878 42.82 -9.23 28.17
C PRO A 878 43.46 -9.02 29.57
N ASN A 879 43.66 -7.77 30.02
CA ASN A 879 44.55 -7.42 31.15
C ASN A 879 43.89 -6.67 32.33
N GLN A 880 42.56 -6.68 32.49
CA GLN A 880 41.92 -6.14 33.70
C GLN A 880 40.84 -7.09 34.25
N GLU A 881 41.19 -7.85 35.28
CA GLU A 881 40.29 -8.75 36.02
C GLU A 881 39.12 -8.01 36.73
N THR A 882 39.19 -6.68 36.85
CA THR A 882 38.32 -5.89 37.75
C THR A 882 36.88 -5.62 37.26
N ILE A 883 36.55 -5.81 35.97
CA ILE A 883 35.17 -5.63 35.48
C ILE A 883 34.38 -6.96 35.52
N LEU A 884 35.07 -8.11 35.60
CA LEU A 884 34.47 -9.44 35.44
C LEU A 884 34.13 -10.15 36.76
N ASP A 885 34.59 -9.62 37.91
CA ASP A 885 34.36 -10.17 39.26
C ASP A 885 32.91 -10.05 39.80
N ALA A 886 32.00 -9.40 39.05
CA ALA A 886 30.59 -9.27 39.44
C ALA A 886 29.82 -10.61 39.47
N ARG A 887 30.44 -11.73 39.04
CA ARG A 887 29.85 -13.07 39.17
C ARG A 887 29.90 -13.61 40.60
N ASP A 888 30.86 -13.18 41.43
CA ASP A 888 31.18 -13.88 42.69
C ASP A 888 30.94 -13.07 43.98
N ASN A 889 30.52 -11.80 43.94
CA ASN A 889 30.13 -11.09 45.17
C ASN A 889 29.15 -9.90 44.97
N PRO A 890 27.89 -9.96 45.44
CA PRO A 890 26.91 -8.88 45.27
C PRO A 890 27.09 -7.68 46.22
N ARG A 891 28.17 -7.62 47.03
CA ARG A 891 28.39 -6.55 48.01
C ARG A 891 29.77 -5.89 47.87
N ARG A 892 29.94 -5.00 46.88
CA ARG A 892 30.97 -3.94 46.97
C ARG A 892 30.38 -2.63 46.47
N SER A 893 30.11 -1.74 47.43
CA SER A 893 29.82 -0.33 47.22
C SER A 893 31.04 0.38 46.63
N LEU A 894 30.79 1.25 45.64
CA LEU A 894 31.78 2.20 45.08
C LEU A 894 32.39 3.08 46.19
N PRO A 895 33.67 3.47 46.09
CA PRO A 895 34.33 4.27 47.11
C PRO A 895 33.80 5.70 47.11
N SER A 896 33.52 6.23 48.30
CA SER A 896 33.18 7.62 48.57
C SER A 896 34.26 8.55 48.02
N ALA A 897 33.90 9.43 47.08
CA ALA A 897 34.74 10.56 46.70
C ALA A 897 34.87 11.50 47.91
N LYS A 898 36.10 11.61 48.43
CA LYS A 898 36.45 12.66 49.39
C LYS A 898 36.55 13.98 48.64
N VAL A 899 35.81 14.96 49.15
CA VAL A 899 35.95 16.39 48.87
C VAL A 899 37.39 16.82 49.16
N GLY A 900 38.00 17.49 48.18
CA GLY A 900 39.26 18.21 48.27
C GLY A 900 39.23 19.35 47.27
#